data_AF-Q1I738-F1
#
_entry.id   AF-Q1I738-F1
#
_cell.length_a   1.000
_cell.length_b   1.000
_cell.length_c   1.000
_cell.angle_alpha   90.00
_cell.angle_beta   90.00
_cell.angle_gamma   90.00
#
_symmetry.space_group_name_H-M   'P 1'
#
loop_
_entity.id
_entity.type
_entity.pdbx_description
1 polymer ?
#
loop_
_entity_poly.entity_id
_entity_poly.type
_entity_poly.pdbx_seq_one_letter_code
_entity_poly.pdbx_strand_id
1 'polypeptide(L)'
;MTETAIGSRNEVTVVLLGHDQADHRARALHYYRQAGVPCLGLEPVQGSESGAQLGERLASAVAQVGTPFVCLALDADFVLAAALDNAAHCLKAQPQAVAAQGHALAYTVGNSELSYHQVGTPFAAQAGQGALERLRHYASAEQQAWRAVLRVSTLQAALAGLPQGLDPAGWRVALACAILLQGEVAHLDQTDVVCEALPDTLTQAEREEHLVQVVRILRQWDGEQQGAFASDDGFTTLNRFVRDTWSQGALPLLFTSPWKSISDAPEREFEPRQCVQLPYYNGPLFERLNALEFLCHAWPTGARHQHALEGAWVRQRDLLIVHPNDTAETLQLRYWQAMRLGLFNLEACQRLASMLTADDNANHARELGDWMARLGEVPGIDTRDQLGGTPSGRVLAAIDAATPDETARQRVLEHLASHPAPQIAFVVLDLEHDDLALQTTFDSLLASGVRNFKLVVLKAGKPPAITTPRDTLHFIQVTESNWATHLNQVVRQLPSEWLMLLEAGDVLLAGGLLRLSVELAQAPACQAIAADEVQRDDEGRLLVVRRPGSDLDLLRSQPGLMSRHWLVRRQAVLDLDGYSESNRHALEYDLLLRLVEKHGAGSLAHMDEYLVISQQPAPALIEEAQKVLNRHLTQLGYRAQVGGQGAAGLTVDFRHSATPLVSILLVGEGDQARLQACLAGIFQRTRYPRYEVVLALPGQQAEALADVAQAFGSRLRLVAGEAGASRAQLLDLAATQARGDYLVLLSERCQVITPAWIESLLNEAQRPEVGVVGASLWAADGTLVHAGYELLAGPQVHAPWQRLSFEQAAKAQWPLSVRACPAVSDECLMLSREALEQCGGVQASGIDLCLAVNQLGLMVVWTPRAQLLASGLPVATAGLAPALAERWPAAFQGLARLDQPVHEAGRSAGPQWLAQLD
;
A
#
# COMPACT_ATOMS: atom_id res chain seq x y z
N MET A 1 -5.43 -20.43 27.58
CA MET A 1 -5.76 -21.84 27.91
C MET A 1 -5.58 -22.60 26.61
N THR A 2 -4.82 -23.69 26.55
CA THR A 2 -4.56 -24.42 25.29
C THR A 2 -5.86 -24.92 24.67
N GLU A 3 -6.17 -24.47 23.44
CA GLU A 3 -7.29 -25.00 22.66
C GLU A 3 -6.93 -26.41 22.16
N THR A 4 -7.79 -27.40 22.45
CA THR A 4 -7.51 -28.81 22.14
C THR A 4 -8.61 -29.38 21.24
N ALA A 5 -8.23 -29.99 20.11
CA ALA A 5 -9.09 -30.90 19.36
C ALA A 5 -8.85 -32.33 19.85
N ILE A 6 -9.93 -33.03 20.22
CA ILE A 6 -9.87 -34.44 20.65
C ILE A 6 -10.16 -35.32 19.44
N GLY A 7 -9.20 -36.19 19.08
CA GLY A 7 -9.30 -37.14 17.97
C GLY A 7 -9.51 -38.58 18.45
N SER A 8 -9.93 -39.47 17.54
CA SER A 8 -10.06 -40.92 17.79
C SER A 8 -8.79 -41.71 17.48
N ARG A 9 -7.84 -41.10 16.76
CA ARG A 9 -6.50 -41.64 16.51
C ARG A 9 -5.64 -41.48 17.76
N ASN A 10 -4.90 -42.53 18.11
CA ASN A 10 -4.22 -42.62 19.42
C ASN A 10 -2.68 -42.66 19.33
N GLU A 11 -2.10 -42.39 18.15
CA GLU A 11 -0.66 -42.62 17.92
C GLU A 11 0.18 -41.36 17.77
N VAL A 12 -0.37 -40.30 17.16
CA VAL A 12 0.35 -39.04 16.92
C VAL A 12 -0.52 -37.87 17.33
N THR A 13 0.04 -36.93 18.09
CA THR A 13 -0.56 -35.63 18.39
C THR A 13 0.10 -34.56 17.54
N VAL A 14 -0.69 -33.71 16.89
CA VAL A 14 -0.17 -32.51 16.21
C VAL A 14 -0.14 -31.35 17.21
N VAL A 15 0.96 -30.60 17.24
CA VAL A 15 1.06 -29.37 18.03
C VAL A 15 1.24 -28.19 17.07
N LEU A 16 0.27 -27.28 17.09
CA LEU A 16 0.32 -26.03 16.33
C LEU A 16 1.15 -25.01 17.11
N LEU A 17 2.18 -24.47 16.46
CA LEU A 17 3.17 -23.63 17.13
C LEU A 17 2.66 -22.22 17.48
N GLY A 18 1.47 -21.81 17.06
CA GLY A 18 0.92 -20.48 17.37
C GLY A 18 1.63 -19.37 16.61
N HIS A 19 2.24 -19.65 15.45
CA HIS A 19 3.09 -18.67 14.78
C HIS A 19 2.30 -17.60 14.01
N ASP A 20 0.99 -17.81 13.77
CA ASP A 20 0.17 -16.96 12.90
C ASP A 20 -1.07 -16.37 13.61
N GLN A 21 -2.06 -15.96 12.83
CA GLN A 21 -3.32 -15.37 13.31
C GLN A 21 -4.25 -16.44 13.93
N ALA A 22 -5.05 -16.04 14.92
CA ALA A 22 -5.99 -16.93 15.61
C ALA A 22 -6.94 -17.70 14.66
N ASP A 23 -7.31 -17.09 13.53
CA ASP A 23 -8.20 -17.70 12.55
C ASP A 23 -7.55 -18.88 11.81
N HIS A 24 -6.24 -18.83 11.51
CA HIS A 24 -5.51 -19.98 10.97
C HIS A 24 -5.62 -21.18 11.90
N ARG A 25 -5.38 -20.95 13.19
CA ARG A 25 -5.45 -21.98 14.24
C ARG A 25 -6.85 -22.57 14.36
N ALA A 26 -7.90 -21.74 14.34
CA ALA A 26 -9.28 -22.21 14.40
C ALA A 26 -9.62 -23.14 13.22
N ARG A 27 -9.19 -22.78 12.00
CA ARG A 27 -9.37 -23.61 10.80
C ARG A 27 -8.57 -24.91 10.88
N ALA A 28 -7.32 -24.87 11.33
CA ALA A 28 -6.49 -26.06 11.51
C ALA A 28 -7.10 -27.01 12.56
N LEU A 29 -7.54 -26.49 13.71
CA LEU A 29 -8.21 -27.28 14.74
C LEU A 29 -9.50 -27.94 14.22
N HIS A 30 -10.26 -27.24 13.37
CA HIS A 30 -11.42 -27.82 12.68
C HIS A 30 -11.02 -28.97 11.77
N TYR A 31 -9.98 -28.78 10.93
CA TYR A 31 -9.43 -29.82 10.06
C TYR A 31 -9.03 -31.08 10.85
N TYR A 32 -8.22 -30.93 11.91
CA TYR A 32 -7.75 -32.08 12.69
C TYR A 32 -8.88 -32.79 13.44
N ARG A 33 -9.89 -32.05 13.92
CA ARG A 33 -11.09 -32.63 14.52
C ARG A 33 -11.86 -33.50 13.53
N GLN A 34 -12.09 -33.01 12.31
CA GLN A 34 -12.75 -33.79 11.26
C GLN A 34 -11.93 -35.02 10.84
N ALA A 35 -10.60 -34.90 10.81
CA ALA A 35 -9.69 -36.00 10.51
C ALA A 35 -9.53 -37.02 11.67
N GLY A 36 -10.08 -36.73 12.85
CA GLY A 36 -9.94 -37.56 14.05
C GLY A 36 -8.52 -37.58 14.62
N VAL A 37 -7.72 -36.54 14.38
CA VAL A 37 -6.33 -36.40 14.86
C VAL A 37 -6.32 -35.53 16.12
N PRO A 38 -5.71 -35.98 17.23
CA PRO A 38 -5.55 -35.12 18.40
C PRO A 38 -4.62 -33.96 18.08
N CYS A 39 -5.06 -32.73 18.39
CA CYS A 39 -4.32 -31.52 18.07
C CYS A 39 -4.33 -30.53 19.25
N LEU A 40 -3.16 -29.99 19.58
CA LEU A 40 -2.97 -28.96 20.61
C LEU A 40 -2.55 -27.65 19.96
N GLY A 41 -3.32 -26.58 20.17
CA GLY A 41 -2.98 -25.24 19.70
C GLY A 41 -2.27 -24.42 20.76
N LEU A 42 -1.04 -23.98 20.49
CA LEU A 42 -0.40 -22.94 21.30
C LEU A 42 -1.07 -21.57 21.04
N GLU A 43 -1.09 -20.69 22.04
CA GLU A 43 -1.48 -19.28 21.84
C GLU A 43 -0.63 -18.57 20.76
N PRO A 44 -1.19 -17.60 20.02
CA PRO A 44 -0.45 -16.88 19.00
C PRO A 44 0.77 -16.18 19.60
N VAL A 45 1.90 -16.22 18.90
CA VAL A 45 3.14 -15.51 19.23
C VAL A 45 2.93 -14.02 18.92
N GLN A 46 2.98 -13.16 19.94
CA GLN A 46 2.90 -11.71 19.72
C GLN A 46 4.25 -11.18 19.19
N GLY A 47 4.24 -10.17 18.33
CA GLY A 47 5.35 -9.76 17.44
C GLY A 47 6.69 -9.34 18.07
N SER A 48 6.87 -9.46 19.38
CA SER A 48 8.15 -9.25 20.08
C SER A 48 8.63 -10.47 20.89
N GLU A 49 7.96 -11.62 20.77
CA GLU A 49 8.32 -12.80 21.53
C GLU A 49 9.58 -13.49 20.98
N SER A 50 10.48 -13.87 21.89
CA SER A 50 11.72 -14.56 21.56
C SER A 50 11.46 -16.06 21.32
N GLY A 51 12.28 -16.72 20.49
CA GLY A 51 12.19 -18.18 20.30
C GLY A 51 12.26 -18.99 21.60
N ALA A 52 12.87 -18.44 22.66
CA ALA A 52 12.91 -19.07 23.99
C ALA A 52 11.51 -19.23 24.62
N GLN A 53 10.65 -18.20 24.51
CA GLN A 53 9.27 -18.26 25.02
C GLN A 53 8.44 -19.30 24.26
N LEU A 54 8.64 -19.40 22.95
CA LEU A 54 8.04 -20.47 22.14
C LEU A 54 8.48 -21.86 22.63
N GLY A 55 9.78 -22.02 22.93
CA GLY A 55 10.33 -23.26 23.46
C GLY A 55 9.74 -23.69 24.81
N GLU A 56 9.60 -22.76 25.76
CA GLU A 56 8.99 -23.03 27.07
C GLU A 56 7.53 -23.47 26.95
N ARG A 57 6.77 -22.78 26.10
CA ARG A 57 5.36 -23.06 25.85
C ARG A 57 5.17 -24.40 25.15
N LEU A 58 6.01 -24.70 24.17
CA LEU A 58 6.01 -25.99 23.51
C LEU A 58 6.38 -27.11 24.50
N ALA A 59 7.40 -26.93 25.34
CA ALA A 59 7.76 -27.92 26.36
C ALA A 59 6.59 -28.22 27.32
N SER A 60 5.86 -27.18 27.74
CA SER A 60 4.65 -27.33 28.57
C SER A 60 3.52 -28.08 27.85
N ALA A 61 3.32 -27.84 26.55
CA ALA A 61 2.31 -28.54 25.76
C ALA A 61 2.70 -30.00 25.49
N VAL A 62 3.97 -30.27 25.16
CA VAL A 62 4.50 -31.62 24.93
C VAL A 62 4.39 -32.48 26.20
N ALA A 63 4.51 -31.90 27.39
CA ALA A 63 4.27 -32.61 28.64
C ALA A 63 2.82 -33.11 28.82
N GLN A 64 1.87 -32.56 28.07
CA GLN A 64 0.45 -32.94 28.08
C GLN A 64 0.10 -33.95 26.97
N VAL A 65 1.05 -34.25 26.07
CA VAL A 65 0.84 -35.18 24.96
C VAL A 65 0.76 -36.61 25.49
N GLY A 66 -0.41 -37.25 25.32
CA GLY A 66 -0.64 -38.64 25.73
C GLY A 66 -0.27 -39.70 24.68
N THR A 67 0.06 -39.27 23.45
CA THR A 67 0.44 -40.17 22.34
C THR A 67 1.94 -40.47 22.33
N PRO A 68 2.39 -41.62 21.79
CA PRO A 68 3.82 -41.96 21.73
C PRO A 68 4.62 -41.07 20.77
N PHE A 69 3.95 -40.49 19.77
CA PHE A 69 4.55 -39.64 18.76
C PHE A 69 3.91 -38.25 18.71
N VAL A 70 4.64 -37.28 18.17
CA VAL A 70 4.25 -35.89 18.06
C VAL A 70 4.74 -35.29 16.73
N CYS A 71 3.95 -34.42 16.12
CA CYS A 71 4.33 -33.66 14.93
C CYS A 71 4.09 -32.16 15.18
N LEU A 72 4.98 -31.30 14.70
CA LEU A 72 4.86 -29.86 14.82
C LEU A 72 4.39 -29.27 13.49
N ALA A 73 3.46 -28.31 13.54
CA ALA A 73 2.97 -27.59 12.38
C ALA A 73 2.78 -26.10 12.69
N LEU A 74 2.85 -25.26 11.66
CA LEU A 74 2.37 -23.87 11.78
C LEU A 74 0.85 -23.85 11.71
N ASP A 75 0.24 -22.75 12.14
CA ASP A 75 -1.22 -22.67 12.22
C ASP A 75 -1.85 -22.65 10.82
N ALA A 76 -1.11 -22.16 9.81
CA ALA A 76 -1.52 -22.19 8.41
C ALA A 76 -1.22 -23.53 7.70
N ASP A 77 -0.45 -24.45 8.31
CA ASP A 77 -0.08 -25.72 7.70
C ASP A 77 -1.13 -26.83 7.94
N PHE A 78 -1.21 -27.79 7.02
CA PHE A 78 -2.02 -28.99 7.15
C PHE A 78 -1.17 -30.25 7.05
N VAL A 79 -1.03 -30.96 8.17
CA VAL A 79 -0.39 -32.29 8.19
C VAL A 79 -1.43 -33.36 7.84
N LEU A 80 -1.17 -34.12 6.78
CA LEU A 80 -2.11 -35.09 6.24
C LEU A 80 -2.29 -36.29 7.17
N ALA A 81 -3.54 -36.61 7.52
CA ALA A 81 -3.84 -37.68 8.46
C ALA A 81 -3.28 -39.05 8.03
N ALA A 82 -3.37 -39.41 6.74
CA ALA A 82 -2.81 -40.66 6.23
C ALA A 82 -1.28 -40.72 6.39
N ALA A 83 -0.59 -39.58 6.26
CA ALA A 83 0.84 -39.50 6.44
C ALA A 83 1.27 -39.76 7.89
N LEU A 84 0.50 -39.23 8.85
CA LEU A 84 0.71 -39.48 10.28
C LEU A 84 0.65 -40.97 10.63
N ASP A 85 -0.31 -41.71 10.06
CA ASP A 85 -0.45 -43.15 10.31
C ASP A 85 0.77 -43.94 9.79
N ASN A 86 1.21 -43.62 8.58
CA ASN A 86 2.36 -44.26 7.96
C ASN A 86 3.65 -43.98 8.74
N ALA A 87 3.82 -42.74 9.22
CA ALA A 87 4.96 -42.35 10.04
C ALA A 87 4.96 -43.05 11.41
N ALA A 88 3.81 -43.15 12.08
CA ALA A 88 3.68 -43.89 13.32
C ALA A 88 4.00 -45.38 13.14
N HIS A 89 3.51 -45.99 12.05
CA HIS A 89 3.81 -47.38 11.70
C HIS A 89 5.32 -47.57 11.46
N CYS A 90 5.95 -46.68 10.70
CA CYS A 90 7.39 -46.70 10.44
C CYS A 90 8.21 -46.63 11.73
N LEU A 91 7.88 -45.71 12.64
CA LEU A 91 8.61 -45.54 13.91
C LEU A 91 8.41 -46.71 14.87
N LYS A 92 7.29 -47.42 14.79
CA LYS A 92 7.11 -48.68 15.53
C LYS A 92 7.96 -49.81 14.96
N ALA A 93 8.07 -49.87 13.63
CA ALA A 93 8.89 -50.87 12.95
C ALA A 93 10.39 -50.61 13.06
N GLN A 94 10.80 -49.34 13.28
CA GLN A 94 12.19 -48.92 13.42
C GLN A 94 12.45 -48.25 14.78
N PRO A 95 12.66 -49.03 15.86
CA PRO A 95 12.90 -48.50 17.21
C PRO A 95 14.09 -47.52 17.30
N GLN A 96 15.10 -47.71 16.46
CA GLN A 96 16.32 -46.89 16.39
C GLN A 96 16.12 -45.52 15.71
N ALA A 97 15.07 -45.34 14.91
CA ALA A 97 14.75 -44.07 14.28
C ALA A 97 14.12 -43.13 15.32
N VAL A 98 14.60 -41.88 15.37
CA VAL A 98 14.12 -40.85 16.30
C VAL A 98 12.94 -40.07 15.71
N ALA A 99 12.83 -40.04 14.39
CA ALA A 99 11.75 -39.40 13.66
C ALA A 99 11.46 -40.11 12.33
N ALA A 100 10.31 -39.83 11.72
CA ALA A 100 9.99 -40.22 10.35
C ALA A 100 9.44 -39.00 9.59
N GLN A 101 9.87 -38.83 8.34
CA GLN A 101 9.54 -37.67 7.52
C GLN A 101 9.39 -38.03 6.05
N GLY A 102 8.32 -37.54 5.44
CA GLY A 102 8.13 -37.44 3.99
C GLY A 102 8.28 -36.00 3.49
N HIS A 103 7.61 -35.68 2.39
CA HIS A 103 7.78 -34.42 1.68
C HIS A 103 6.77 -33.36 2.10
N ALA A 104 7.18 -32.09 2.02
CA ALA A 104 6.28 -30.94 2.11
C ALA A 104 5.83 -30.51 0.72
N LEU A 105 4.60 -30.03 0.60
CA LEU A 105 4.08 -29.34 -0.58
C LEU A 105 3.65 -27.95 -0.14
N ALA A 106 4.09 -26.89 -0.82
CA ALA A 106 3.69 -25.55 -0.45
C ALA A 106 2.46 -25.09 -1.22
N TYR A 107 1.66 -24.19 -0.67
CA TYR A 107 0.55 -23.55 -1.36
C TYR A 107 0.53 -22.03 -1.15
N THR A 108 0.01 -21.30 -2.14
CA THR A 108 -0.37 -19.88 -2.02
C THR A 108 -1.86 -19.72 -2.28
N VAL A 109 -2.46 -18.74 -1.61
CA VAL A 109 -3.91 -18.47 -1.64
C VAL A 109 -4.26 -17.39 -2.65
N GLY A 110 -5.30 -17.65 -3.44
CA GLY A 110 -5.91 -16.71 -4.39
C GLY A 110 -7.44 -16.68 -4.25
N ASN A 111 -8.11 -16.01 -5.19
CA ASN A 111 -9.57 -15.99 -5.25
C ASN A 111 -10.11 -17.22 -5.97
N SER A 112 -10.75 -18.14 -5.25
CA SER A 112 -11.21 -19.43 -5.78
C SER A 112 -10.11 -20.22 -6.50
N GLU A 113 -8.85 -20.01 -6.14
CA GLU A 113 -7.70 -20.73 -6.67
C GLU A 113 -6.63 -20.89 -5.59
N LEU A 114 -6.03 -22.07 -5.50
CA LEU A 114 -4.75 -22.29 -4.82
C LEU A 114 -3.66 -22.64 -5.82
N SER A 115 -2.47 -22.09 -5.62
CA SER A 115 -1.27 -22.47 -6.40
C SER A 115 -0.34 -23.31 -5.54
N TYR A 116 0.18 -24.40 -6.09
CA TYR A 116 1.02 -25.35 -5.36
C TYR A 116 2.47 -25.29 -5.83
N HIS A 117 3.40 -25.25 -4.87
CA HIS A 117 4.82 -25.03 -5.11
C HIS A 117 5.66 -26.17 -4.53
N GLN A 118 6.78 -26.45 -5.21
CA GLN A 118 7.74 -27.45 -4.78
C GLN A 118 8.47 -26.98 -3.53
N VAL A 119 8.56 -27.84 -2.50
CA VAL A 119 9.41 -27.60 -1.32
C VAL A 119 10.55 -28.61 -1.30
N GLY A 120 11.78 -28.09 -1.40
CA GLY A 120 12.99 -28.89 -1.44
C GLY A 120 13.11 -29.80 -2.65
N THR A 121 14.05 -30.74 -2.60
CA THR A 121 14.36 -31.64 -3.73
C THR A 121 14.10 -33.11 -3.38
N PRO A 122 14.10 -34.03 -4.36
CA PRO A 122 14.03 -35.47 -4.07
C PRO A 122 15.04 -35.87 -3.00
N PHE A 123 14.53 -36.53 -1.96
CA PHE A 123 15.27 -36.92 -0.77
C PHE A 123 15.33 -38.43 -0.74
N ALA A 124 16.53 -39.01 -0.92
CA ALA A 124 16.71 -40.46 -0.90
C ALA A 124 17.29 -40.88 0.46
N ALA A 125 16.78 -41.97 1.03
CA ALA A 125 17.33 -42.51 2.27
C ALA A 125 18.80 -42.93 2.09
N GLN A 126 19.73 -42.14 2.63
CA GLN A 126 21.09 -42.58 2.90
C GLN A 126 21.27 -42.77 4.41
N ALA A 127 21.65 -43.99 4.80
CA ALA A 127 22.09 -44.31 6.16
C ALA A 127 23.48 -43.71 6.41
N GLY A 128 23.55 -42.39 6.55
CA GLY A 128 24.77 -41.69 6.97
C GLY A 128 25.01 -41.95 8.45
N GLN A 129 26.14 -42.56 8.78
CA GLN A 129 26.45 -43.00 10.16
C GLN A 129 26.84 -41.84 11.09
N GLY A 130 26.93 -40.59 10.59
CA GLY A 130 27.33 -39.41 11.36
C GLY A 130 26.31 -38.26 11.40
N ALA A 131 26.30 -37.50 12.50
CA ALA A 131 25.39 -36.37 12.70
C ALA A 131 25.60 -35.21 11.69
N LEU A 132 26.86 -34.92 11.35
CA LEU A 132 27.19 -33.91 10.33
C LEU A 132 26.74 -34.34 8.92
N GLU A 133 26.79 -35.62 8.59
CA GLU A 133 26.30 -36.13 7.30
C GLU A 133 24.78 -35.97 7.18
N ARG A 134 24.03 -36.27 8.25
CA ARG A 134 22.59 -36.03 8.30
C ARG A 134 22.26 -34.56 8.07
N LEU A 135 22.98 -33.64 8.71
CA LEU A 135 22.80 -32.20 8.50
C LEU A 135 23.10 -31.78 7.06
N ARG A 136 24.21 -32.24 6.46
CA ARG A 136 24.51 -31.95 5.04
C ARG A 136 23.43 -32.47 4.11
N HIS A 137 22.90 -33.66 4.39
CA HIS A 137 21.86 -34.27 3.58
C HIS A 137 20.56 -33.45 3.61
N TYR A 138 20.11 -33.06 4.81
CA TYR A 138 18.95 -32.17 4.96
C TYR A 138 19.17 -30.80 4.33
N ALA A 139 20.35 -30.21 4.49
CA ALA A 139 20.70 -28.94 3.83
C ALA A 139 20.61 -29.06 2.31
N SER A 140 21.23 -30.09 1.73
CA SER A 140 21.26 -30.29 0.27
C SER A 140 19.90 -30.53 -0.36
N ALA A 141 18.93 -30.98 0.42
CA ALA A 141 17.57 -31.22 -0.02
C ALA A 141 16.57 -30.16 0.47
N GLU A 142 17.07 -29.14 1.17
CA GLU A 142 16.30 -28.03 1.72
C GLU A 142 15.13 -28.51 2.62
N GLN A 143 15.33 -29.63 3.32
CA GLN A 143 14.32 -30.25 4.18
C GLN A 143 14.38 -29.68 5.60
N GLN A 144 13.22 -29.57 6.24
CA GLN A 144 13.07 -29.00 7.57
C GLN A 144 12.70 -30.08 8.60
N ALA A 145 13.71 -30.63 9.28
CA ALA A 145 13.54 -31.79 10.18
C ALA A 145 12.57 -31.57 11.35
N TRP A 146 12.30 -30.31 11.72
CA TRP A 146 11.34 -30.00 12.78
C TRP A 146 9.88 -30.37 12.41
N ARG A 147 9.58 -30.57 11.13
CA ARG A 147 8.27 -31.02 10.63
C ARG A 147 8.08 -32.54 10.67
N ALA A 148 9.13 -33.30 11.01
CA ALA A 148 9.04 -34.75 11.11
C ALA A 148 8.06 -35.20 12.20
N VAL A 149 7.51 -36.40 12.06
CA VAL A 149 6.84 -37.09 13.17
C VAL A 149 7.93 -37.64 14.09
N LEU A 150 7.93 -37.19 15.33
CA LEU A 150 8.97 -37.42 16.33
C LEU A 150 8.48 -38.35 17.44
N ARG A 151 9.39 -39.09 18.07
CA ARG A 151 9.13 -39.61 19.41
C ARG A 151 9.01 -38.45 20.39
N VAL A 152 8.04 -38.50 21.30
CA VAL A 152 7.86 -37.45 22.32
C VAL A 152 9.14 -37.24 23.13
N SER A 153 9.86 -38.31 23.47
CA SER A 153 11.14 -38.24 24.19
C SER A 153 12.23 -37.50 23.40
N THR A 154 12.28 -37.66 22.08
CA THR A 154 13.23 -36.96 21.20
C THR A 154 12.94 -35.46 21.18
N LEU A 155 11.67 -35.07 21.07
CA LEU A 155 11.30 -33.66 21.10
C LEU A 155 11.60 -33.04 22.49
N GLN A 156 11.29 -33.73 23.58
CA GLN A 156 11.62 -33.26 24.94
C GLN A 156 13.14 -33.06 25.12
N ALA A 157 13.95 -34.01 24.65
CA ALA A 157 15.40 -33.89 24.68
C ALA A 157 15.92 -32.75 23.80
N ALA A 158 15.33 -32.53 22.62
CA ALA A 158 15.70 -31.44 21.72
C ALA A 158 15.43 -30.07 22.36
N LEU A 159 14.28 -29.92 23.04
CA LEU A 159 13.86 -28.67 23.66
C LEU A 159 14.68 -28.30 24.90
N ALA A 160 15.14 -29.29 25.68
CA ALA A 160 15.84 -29.07 26.96
C ALA A 160 17.15 -28.29 26.84
N GLY A 161 17.68 -28.11 25.62
CA GLY A 161 18.97 -27.48 25.39
C GLY A 161 18.99 -26.34 24.40
N LEU A 162 17.88 -25.86 23.81
CA LEU A 162 17.95 -24.87 22.71
C LEU A 162 18.50 -23.49 23.15
N PRO A 163 19.24 -22.79 22.28
CA PRO A 163 19.80 -21.48 22.59
C PRO A 163 18.75 -20.36 22.62
N GLN A 164 19.02 -19.34 23.42
CA GLN A 164 18.22 -18.12 23.51
C GLN A 164 18.65 -17.07 22.49
N GLY A 165 17.82 -16.03 22.29
CA GLY A 165 18.16 -14.89 21.41
C GLY A 165 17.97 -15.14 19.91
N LEU A 166 17.32 -16.25 19.54
CA LEU A 166 16.89 -16.53 18.17
C LEU A 166 15.48 -15.99 17.94
N ASP A 167 15.23 -15.50 16.72
CA ASP A 167 13.89 -15.28 16.19
C ASP A 167 13.17 -16.63 15.98
N PRO A 168 11.84 -16.65 15.79
CA PRO A 168 11.10 -17.91 15.61
C PRO A 168 11.59 -18.77 14.44
N ALA A 169 12.05 -18.17 13.34
CA ALA A 169 12.60 -18.89 12.19
C ALA A 169 13.93 -19.57 12.53
N GLY A 170 14.88 -18.81 13.09
CA GLY A 170 16.16 -19.33 13.58
C GLY A 170 15.99 -20.37 14.68
N TRP A 171 14.99 -20.22 15.55
CA TRP A 171 14.66 -21.21 16.58
C TRP A 171 14.22 -22.55 15.98
N ARG A 172 13.42 -22.55 14.90
CA ARG A 172 13.04 -23.79 14.20
C ARG A 172 14.23 -24.46 13.51
N VAL A 173 15.18 -23.68 12.99
CA VAL A 173 16.46 -24.20 12.48
C VAL A 173 17.26 -24.84 13.62
N ALA A 174 17.34 -24.20 14.78
CA ALA A 174 17.99 -24.75 15.97
C ALA A 174 17.36 -26.08 16.41
N LEU A 175 16.02 -26.15 16.42
CA LEU A 175 15.28 -27.36 16.73
C LEU A 175 15.56 -28.46 15.72
N ALA A 176 15.56 -28.15 14.41
CA ALA A 176 15.91 -29.10 13.37
C ALA A 176 17.34 -29.64 13.54
N CYS A 177 18.31 -28.77 13.86
CA CYS A 177 19.67 -29.20 14.21
C CYS A 177 19.66 -30.16 15.41
N ALA A 178 19.00 -29.80 16.50
CA ALA A 178 18.95 -30.60 17.73
C ALA A 178 18.33 -31.99 17.52
N ILE A 179 17.30 -32.09 16.67
CA ILE A 179 16.69 -33.37 16.27
C ILE A 179 17.69 -34.23 15.49
N LEU A 180 18.33 -33.66 14.48
CA LEU A 180 19.26 -34.38 13.61
C LEU A 180 20.53 -34.83 14.34
N LEU A 181 20.95 -34.13 15.40
CA LEU A 181 22.06 -34.56 16.25
C LEU A 181 21.73 -35.81 17.07
N GLN A 182 20.46 -36.05 17.41
CA GLN A 182 20.05 -37.15 18.31
C GLN A 182 19.98 -38.52 17.64
N GLY A 183 19.71 -38.62 16.34
CA GLY A 183 19.61 -39.92 15.68
C GLY A 183 19.12 -39.87 14.23
N GLU A 184 18.83 -41.04 13.69
CA GLU A 184 18.36 -41.21 12.31
C GLU A 184 16.89 -40.82 12.14
N VAL A 185 16.58 -40.19 11.01
CA VAL A 185 15.22 -39.88 10.59
C VAL A 185 14.87 -40.81 9.42
N ALA A 186 13.84 -41.63 9.60
CA ALA A 186 13.34 -42.52 8.55
C ALA A 186 12.66 -41.70 7.45
N HIS A 187 12.99 -41.98 6.19
CA HIS A 187 12.35 -41.31 5.06
C HIS A 187 11.12 -42.07 4.57
N LEU A 188 10.05 -41.34 4.24
CA LEU A 188 8.80 -41.87 3.69
C LEU A 188 8.54 -41.25 2.32
N ASP A 189 8.31 -42.08 1.30
CA ASP A 189 7.94 -41.63 -0.04
C ASP A 189 6.45 -41.27 -0.10
N GLN A 190 6.09 -40.18 0.57
CA GLN A 190 4.73 -39.63 0.67
C GLN A 190 4.78 -38.11 0.87
N THR A 191 3.64 -37.44 0.69
CA THR A 191 3.49 -36.03 1.10
C THR A 191 2.95 -35.99 2.52
N ASP A 192 3.69 -35.38 3.44
CA ASP A 192 3.32 -35.27 4.85
C ASP A 192 2.50 -34.03 5.15
N VAL A 193 2.95 -32.89 4.62
CA VAL A 193 2.43 -31.57 4.99
C VAL A 193 2.15 -30.73 3.76
N VAL A 194 1.02 -30.03 3.79
CA VAL A 194 0.66 -28.97 2.86
C VAL A 194 0.84 -27.65 3.61
N CYS A 195 1.88 -26.89 3.29
CA CYS A 195 2.31 -25.71 4.06
C CYS A 195 2.11 -24.41 3.30
N GLU A 196 1.83 -23.32 4.00
CA GLU A 196 1.63 -22.03 3.33
C GLU A 196 2.99 -21.45 2.91
N ALA A 197 3.18 -21.17 1.61
CA ALA A 197 4.39 -20.51 1.12
C ALA A 197 4.38 -19.04 1.57
N LEU A 198 5.33 -18.65 2.42
CA LEU A 198 5.50 -17.26 2.85
C LEU A 198 6.53 -16.55 1.96
N PRO A 199 6.20 -15.38 1.37
CA PRO A 199 7.19 -14.61 0.62
C PRO A 199 8.30 -14.10 1.55
N ASP A 200 9.53 -14.07 1.03
CA ASP A 200 10.66 -13.46 1.72
C ASP A 200 10.51 -11.94 1.67
N THR A 201 10.10 -11.32 2.78
CA THR A 201 9.90 -9.87 2.88
C THR A 201 11.18 -9.11 3.21
N LEU A 202 12.27 -9.82 3.52
CA LEU A 202 13.54 -9.20 3.86
C LEU A 202 14.31 -8.82 2.61
N THR A 203 15.01 -7.69 2.68
CA THR A 203 16.04 -7.37 1.71
C THR A 203 17.18 -8.39 1.78
N GLN A 204 17.94 -8.52 0.70
CA GLN A 204 19.09 -9.43 0.67
C GLN A 204 20.11 -9.15 1.80
N ALA A 205 20.27 -7.87 2.19
CA ALA A 205 21.17 -7.47 3.26
C ALA A 205 20.66 -7.88 4.65
N GLU A 206 19.38 -7.60 4.95
CA GLU A 206 18.75 -8.00 6.21
C GLU A 206 18.75 -9.53 6.36
N ARG A 207 18.42 -10.25 5.29
CA ARG A 207 18.46 -11.71 5.28
C ARG A 207 19.87 -12.23 5.63
N GLU A 208 20.91 -11.66 5.03
CA GLU A 208 22.29 -12.06 5.30
C GLU A 208 22.69 -11.79 6.76
N GLU A 209 22.28 -10.66 7.33
CA GLU A 209 22.51 -10.31 8.73
C GLU A 209 21.85 -11.32 9.69
N HIS A 210 20.57 -11.64 9.45
CA HIS A 210 19.84 -12.65 10.22
C HIS A 210 20.54 -14.02 10.14
N LEU A 211 20.92 -14.46 8.94
CA LEU A 211 21.61 -15.75 8.75
C LEU A 211 22.94 -15.81 9.51
N VAL A 212 23.74 -14.75 9.44
CA VAL A 212 25.02 -14.66 10.17
C VAL A 212 24.80 -14.71 11.68
N GLN A 213 23.77 -14.01 12.18
CA GLN A 213 23.42 -14.04 13.60
C GLN A 213 23.00 -15.43 14.07
N VAL A 214 22.15 -16.13 13.31
CA VAL A 214 21.71 -17.49 13.63
C VAL A 214 22.90 -18.46 13.66
N VAL A 215 23.78 -18.43 12.64
CA VAL A 215 25.00 -19.26 12.60
C VAL A 215 25.89 -19.00 13.81
N ARG A 216 26.08 -17.73 14.20
CA ARG A 216 26.89 -17.35 15.36
C ARG A 216 26.34 -17.94 16.66
N ILE A 217 25.04 -17.79 16.89
CA ILE A 217 24.38 -18.27 18.11
C ILE A 217 24.44 -19.80 18.19
N LEU A 218 24.13 -20.50 17.09
CA LEU A 218 24.18 -21.97 17.04
C LEU A 218 25.59 -22.52 17.24
N ARG A 219 26.61 -21.84 16.70
CA ARG A 219 28.00 -22.25 16.90
C ARG A 219 28.44 -22.07 18.35
N GLN A 220 28.06 -20.97 18.99
CA GLN A 220 28.38 -20.74 20.41
C GLN A 220 27.70 -21.79 21.29
N TRP A 221 26.41 -22.01 21.04
CA TRP A 221 25.60 -23.01 21.73
C TRP A 221 26.21 -24.41 21.68
N ASP A 222 26.61 -24.87 20.49
CA ASP A 222 27.24 -26.18 20.31
C ASP A 222 28.64 -26.22 20.95
N GLY A 223 29.41 -25.13 20.88
CA GLY A 223 30.73 -25.01 21.52
C GLY A 223 30.68 -25.14 23.05
N GLU A 224 29.65 -24.59 23.69
CA GLU A 224 29.41 -24.73 25.14
C GLU A 224 29.17 -26.19 25.57
N GLN A 225 28.71 -27.03 24.64
CA GLN A 225 28.44 -28.45 24.84
C GLN A 225 29.55 -29.38 24.31
N GLN A 226 30.69 -28.83 23.86
CA GLN A 226 31.74 -29.58 23.16
C GLN A 226 31.20 -30.36 21.94
N GLY A 227 30.27 -29.75 21.21
CA GLY A 227 29.53 -30.38 20.11
C GLY A 227 30.26 -30.42 18.77
N ALA A 228 29.50 -30.68 17.70
CA ALA A 228 30.03 -31.08 16.38
C ALA A 228 30.48 -29.89 15.50
N PHE A 229 30.10 -28.66 15.83
CA PHE A 229 30.29 -27.45 15.02
C PHE A 229 31.56 -26.65 15.38
N ALA A 230 32.32 -27.08 16.38
CA ALA A 230 33.58 -26.45 16.74
C ALA A 230 34.68 -26.61 15.66
N SER A 231 34.63 -27.68 14.87
CA SER A 231 35.56 -27.95 13.77
C SER A 231 35.27 -27.12 12.52
N ASP A 232 36.25 -26.93 11.63
CA ASP A 232 36.06 -26.20 10.36
C ASP A 232 35.01 -26.88 9.44
N ASP A 233 35.00 -28.21 9.41
CA ASP A 233 34.01 -29.01 8.68
C ASP A 233 32.60 -28.88 9.30
N GLY A 234 32.53 -28.90 10.64
CA GLY A 234 31.30 -28.67 11.39
C GLY A 234 30.72 -27.28 11.16
N PHE A 235 31.55 -26.23 11.18
CA PHE A 235 31.14 -24.86 10.89
C PHE A 235 30.62 -24.71 9.45
N THR A 236 31.33 -25.30 8.48
CA THR A 236 30.91 -25.28 7.07
C THR A 236 29.56 -25.95 6.87
N THR A 237 29.35 -27.08 7.55
CA THR A 237 28.08 -27.81 7.54
C THR A 237 26.95 -27.00 8.17
N LEU A 238 27.18 -26.39 9.34
CA LEU A 238 26.20 -25.55 10.01
C LEU A 238 25.81 -24.33 9.17
N ASN A 239 26.79 -23.60 8.63
CA ASN A 239 26.54 -22.41 7.81
C ASN A 239 25.68 -22.73 6.58
N ARG A 240 25.97 -23.86 5.91
CA ARG A 240 25.14 -24.33 4.79
C ARG A 240 23.73 -24.72 5.24
N PHE A 241 23.62 -25.50 6.31
CA PHE A 241 22.34 -25.93 6.85
C PHE A 241 21.43 -24.75 7.21
N VAL A 242 21.95 -23.73 7.90
CA VAL A 242 21.17 -22.53 8.23
C VAL A 242 20.70 -21.84 6.94
N ARG A 243 21.58 -21.61 5.97
CA ARG A 243 21.23 -20.92 4.72
C ARG A 243 20.16 -21.63 3.90
N ASP A 244 20.22 -22.96 3.86
CA ASP A 244 19.35 -23.79 3.04
C ASP A 244 18.02 -24.13 3.73
N THR A 245 17.90 -23.98 5.06
CA THR A 245 16.70 -24.40 5.82
C THR A 245 15.99 -23.29 6.61
N TRP A 246 16.59 -22.09 6.72
CA TRP A 246 16.06 -20.98 7.51
C TRP A 246 14.74 -20.42 6.98
N SER A 247 14.62 -20.25 5.66
CA SER A 247 13.37 -19.87 5.00
C SER A 247 13.23 -20.57 3.66
N GLN A 248 12.00 -20.72 3.19
CA GLN A 248 11.66 -21.45 1.97
C GLN A 248 12.04 -20.69 0.68
N GLY A 249 12.46 -19.43 0.75
CA GLY A 249 12.85 -18.63 -0.42
C GLY A 249 11.77 -18.58 -1.50
N ALA A 250 12.18 -18.36 -2.76
CA ALA A 250 11.28 -18.41 -3.90
C ALA A 250 11.07 -19.86 -4.34
N LEU A 251 9.87 -20.41 -4.13
CA LEU A 251 9.54 -21.80 -4.44
C LEU A 251 9.01 -21.96 -5.88
N PRO A 252 9.52 -22.94 -6.65
CA PRO A 252 9.03 -23.22 -8.00
C PRO A 252 7.53 -23.59 -8.00
N LEU A 253 6.74 -22.95 -8.87
CA LEU A 253 5.34 -23.34 -9.11
C LEU A 253 5.29 -24.72 -9.77
N LEU A 254 4.36 -25.57 -9.32
CA LEU A 254 4.11 -26.90 -9.88
C LEU A 254 2.83 -26.94 -10.71
N PHE A 255 1.73 -26.44 -10.12
CA PHE A 255 0.42 -26.34 -10.75
C PHE A 255 -0.48 -25.36 -10.01
N THR A 256 -1.47 -24.81 -10.70
CA THR A 256 -2.58 -24.05 -10.12
C THR A 256 -3.84 -24.92 -10.04
N SER A 257 -4.74 -24.54 -9.13
CA SER A 257 -5.99 -25.26 -8.85
C SER A 257 -7.21 -24.34 -8.78
N PRO A 258 -7.67 -23.78 -9.91
CA PRO A 258 -8.86 -22.95 -9.94
C PRO A 258 -10.15 -23.77 -9.75
N TRP A 259 -11.02 -23.25 -8.89
CA TRP A 259 -12.41 -23.65 -8.76
C TRP A 259 -13.29 -22.84 -9.71
N LYS A 260 -13.78 -23.50 -10.76
CA LYS A 260 -14.63 -22.89 -11.80
C LYS A 260 -16.10 -23.35 -11.73
N SER A 261 -16.38 -24.38 -10.93
CA SER A 261 -17.69 -25.04 -10.83
C SER A 261 -17.99 -25.37 -9.36
N ILE A 262 -19.28 -25.36 -8.99
CA ILE A 262 -19.75 -25.81 -7.66
C ILE A 262 -19.99 -27.33 -7.61
N SER A 263 -20.06 -27.97 -8.78
CA SER A 263 -20.43 -29.38 -8.95
C SER A 263 -19.23 -30.27 -9.28
N ASP A 264 -18.23 -29.72 -9.98
CA ASP A 264 -17.04 -30.45 -10.41
C ASP A 264 -15.86 -30.28 -9.45
N ALA A 265 -14.90 -31.19 -9.51
CA ALA A 265 -13.60 -31.02 -8.86
C ALA A 265 -12.82 -29.85 -9.50
N PRO A 266 -11.92 -29.19 -8.75
CA PRO A 266 -11.11 -28.11 -9.29
C PRO A 266 -10.22 -28.58 -10.45
N GLU A 267 -10.05 -27.72 -11.44
CA GLU A 267 -9.19 -27.98 -12.59
C GLU A 267 -7.72 -27.82 -12.19
N ARG A 268 -6.84 -28.71 -12.68
CA ARG A 268 -5.41 -28.67 -12.37
C ARG A 268 -4.62 -28.23 -13.60
N GLU A 269 -4.01 -27.06 -13.53
CA GLU A 269 -3.20 -26.51 -14.63
C GLU A 269 -1.71 -26.65 -14.28
N PHE A 270 -1.02 -27.59 -14.92
CA PHE A 270 0.36 -27.96 -14.58
C PHE A 270 1.40 -27.14 -15.34
N GLU A 271 2.47 -26.75 -14.65
CA GLU A 271 3.61 -26.09 -15.27
C GLU A 271 4.33 -26.99 -16.28
N PRO A 272 5.02 -26.46 -17.31
CA PRO A 272 5.70 -27.28 -18.30
C PRO A 272 6.79 -28.19 -17.71
N ARG A 273 7.41 -27.79 -16.59
CA ARG A 273 8.45 -28.57 -15.90
C ARG A 273 7.87 -29.22 -14.66
N GLN A 274 7.75 -30.54 -14.69
CA GLN A 274 7.13 -31.33 -13.64
C GLN A 274 8.17 -32.12 -12.82
N CYS A 275 7.96 -32.20 -11.51
CA CYS A 275 8.84 -32.90 -10.57
C CYS A 275 8.31 -34.29 -10.23
N VAL A 276 8.19 -35.16 -11.22
CA VAL A 276 7.56 -36.50 -11.09
C VAL A 276 8.27 -37.46 -10.12
N GLN A 277 9.49 -37.13 -9.70
CA GLN A 277 10.25 -37.89 -8.69
C GLN A 277 9.76 -37.64 -7.26
N LEU A 278 8.91 -36.63 -7.06
CA LEU A 278 8.30 -36.32 -5.77
C LEU A 278 6.86 -36.86 -5.73
N PRO A 279 6.34 -37.27 -4.56
CA PRO A 279 5.04 -37.92 -4.43
C PRO A 279 3.86 -36.94 -4.50
N TYR A 280 3.95 -35.90 -5.34
CA TYR A 280 2.93 -34.86 -5.49
C TYR A 280 1.85 -35.19 -6.52
N TYR A 281 2.13 -36.09 -7.46
CA TYR A 281 1.27 -36.32 -8.62
C TYR A 281 0.54 -37.65 -8.53
N ASN A 282 -0.34 -37.82 -7.54
CA ASN A 282 -1.14 -39.03 -7.37
C ASN A 282 -2.59 -38.73 -6.98
N GLY A 283 -3.50 -39.62 -7.39
CA GLY A 283 -4.94 -39.47 -7.16
C GLY A 283 -5.33 -39.30 -5.67
N PRO A 284 -4.83 -40.16 -4.76
CA PRO A 284 -5.12 -40.01 -3.33
C PRO A 284 -4.72 -38.64 -2.75
N LEU A 285 -3.59 -38.06 -3.16
CA LEU A 285 -3.21 -36.72 -2.73
C LEU A 285 -4.17 -35.67 -3.29
N PHE A 286 -4.52 -35.72 -4.58
CA PHE A 286 -5.45 -34.76 -5.18
C PHE A 286 -6.84 -34.77 -4.54
N GLU A 287 -7.36 -35.94 -4.16
CA GLU A 287 -8.61 -36.03 -3.38
C GLU A 287 -8.52 -35.30 -2.04
N ARG A 288 -7.35 -35.36 -1.37
CA ARG A 288 -7.10 -34.62 -0.12
C ARG A 288 -6.94 -33.13 -0.37
N LEU A 289 -6.24 -32.74 -1.44
CA LEU A 289 -6.11 -31.33 -1.82
C LEU A 289 -7.48 -30.71 -2.12
N ASN A 290 -8.39 -31.42 -2.79
CA ASN A 290 -9.76 -30.94 -3.02
C ASN A 290 -10.50 -30.58 -1.72
N ALA A 291 -10.36 -31.40 -0.68
CA ALA A 291 -10.98 -31.12 0.62
C ALA A 291 -10.32 -29.94 1.34
N LEU A 292 -9.00 -29.82 1.26
CA LEU A 292 -8.23 -28.71 1.84
C LEU A 292 -8.51 -27.38 1.14
N GLU A 293 -8.56 -27.38 -0.19
CA GLU A 293 -8.91 -26.21 -1.00
C GLU A 293 -10.31 -25.70 -0.67
N PHE A 294 -11.28 -26.61 -0.60
CA PHE A 294 -12.64 -26.25 -0.19
C PHE A 294 -12.62 -25.59 1.19
N LEU A 295 -11.93 -26.17 2.18
CA LEU A 295 -11.82 -25.59 3.51
C LEU A 295 -11.14 -24.21 3.49
N CYS A 296 -10.08 -24.04 2.69
CA CYS A 296 -9.37 -22.77 2.57
C CYS A 296 -10.25 -21.68 1.98
N HIS A 297 -11.03 -21.97 0.94
CA HIS A 297 -11.90 -21.00 0.28
C HIS A 297 -13.21 -20.74 1.04
N ALA A 298 -13.79 -21.75 1.69
CA ALA A 298 -14.99 -21.60 2.53
C ALA A 298 -14.69 -20.88 3.85
N TRP A 299 -13.46 -21.01 4.36
CA TRP A 299 -12.98 -20.34 5.56
C TRP A 299 -11.63 -19.67 5.27
N PRO A 300 -11.62 -18.54 4.54
CA PRO A 300 -10.39 -17.81 4.26
C PRO A 300 -9.90 -17.12 5.52
N THR A 301 -8.59 -17.15 5.74
CA THR A 301 -7.94 -16.66 6.95
C THR A 301 -6.59 -16.06 6.57
N GLY A 302 -6.07 -15.17 7.41
CA GLY A 302 -4.84 -14.46 7.12
C GLY A 302 -5.03 -13.23 6.21
N ALA A 303 -4.20 -12.21 6.43
CA ALA A 303 -4.25 -10.96 5.67
C ALA A 303 -4.03 -11.17 4.15
N ARG A 304 -3.26 -12.21 3.75
CA ARG A 304 -2.98 -12.51 2.35
C ARG A 304 -4.20 -13.04 1.62
N HIS A 305 -4.91 -14.00 2.21
CA HIS A 305 -6.13 -14.52 1.62
C HIS A 305 -7.21 -13.44 1.58
N GLN A 306 -7.35 -12.65 2.65
CA GLN A 306 -8.25 -11.49 2.66
C GLN A 306 -7.92 -10.50 1.55
N HIS A 307 -6.64 -10.16 1.35
CA HIS A 307 -6.22 -9.25 0.28
C HIS A 307 -6.49 -9.81 -1.13
N ALA A 308 -6.35 -11.12 -1.32
CA ALA A 308 -6.67 -11.78 -2.59
C ALA A 308 -8.19 -11.80 -2.88
N LEU A 309 -9.03 -11.85 -1.84
CA LEU A 309 -10.50 -11.90 -1.96
C LEU A 309 -11.16 -10.52 -1.93
N GLU A 310 -10.50 -9.51 -1.38
CA GLU A 310 -11.04 -8.18 -1.12
C GLU A 310 -11.74 -7.58 -2.34
N GLY A 311 -11.09 -7.59 -3.51
CA GLY A 311 -11.64 -7.02 -4.73
C GLY A 311 -12.82 -7.82 -5.31
N ALA A 312 -12.85 -9.14 -5.09
CA ALA A 312 -13.99 -9.98 -5.43
C ALA A 312 -15.18 -9.68 -4.52
N TRP A 313 -14.96 -9.53 -3.22
CA TRP A 313 -15.99 -9.17 -2.25
C TRP A 313 -16.61 -7.80 -2.51
N VAL A 314 -15.80 -6.80 -2.87
CA VAL A 314 -16.29 -5.48 -3.30
C VAL A 314 -17.24 -5.61 -4.49
N ARG A 315 -16.81 -6.28 -5.56
CA ARG A 315 -17.61 -6.43 -6.78
C ARG A 315 -18.86 -7.29 -6.56
N GLN A 316 -18.76 -8.35 -5.75
CA GLN A 316 -19.92 -9.15 -5.36
C GLN A 316 -20.92 -8.31 -4.55
N ARG A 317 -20.48 -7.52 -3.57
CA ARG A 317 -21.35 -6.58 -2.85
C ARG A 317 -22.12 -5.70 -3.83
N ASP A 318 -21.43 -5.07 -4.77
CA ASP A 318 -22.06 -4.14 -5.71
C ASP A 318 -23.11 -4.82 -6.59
N LEU A 319 -22.82 -6.03 -7.10
CA LEU A 319 -23.77 -6.83 -7.87
C LEU A 319 -24.98 -7.30 -7.05
N LEU A 320 -24.84 -7.40 -5.73
CA LEU A 320 -25.92 -7.76 -4.81
C LEU A 320 -26.78 -6.56 -4.39
N ILE A 321 -26.44 -5.31 -4.73
CA ILE A 321 -27.29 -4.15 -4.43
C ILE A 321 -28.52 -4.17 -5.34
N VAL A 322 -29.73 -4.05 -4.77
CA VAL A 322 -30.97 -3.97 -5.56
C VAL A 322 -31.28 -2.50 -5.86
N HIS A 323 -31.48 -2.18 -7.13
CA HIS A 323 -31.82 -0.85 -7.62
C HIS A 323 -33.32 -0.74 -7.95
N PRO A 324 -33.89 0.48 -7.96
CA PRO A 324 -35.33 0.67 -8.21
C PRO A 324 -35.83 0.14 -9.56
N ASN A 325 -34.95 0.05 -10.57
CA ASN A 325 -35.31 -0.37 -11.94
C ASN A 325 -35.05 -1.86 -12.21
N ASP A 326 -34.62 -2.63 -11.21
CA ASP A 326 -34.32 -4.04 -11.38
C ASP A 326 -35.57 -4.89 -11.66
N THR A 327 -35.43 -5.84 -12.60
CA THR A 327 -36.39 -6.91 -12.83
C THR A 327 -35.86 -8.24 -12.27
N ALA A 328 -36.71 -9.27 -12.22
CA ALA A 328 -36.26 -10.59 -11.80
C ALA A 328 -35.13 -11.15 -12.70
N GLU A 329 -35.21 -10.87 -14.01
CA GLU A 329 -34.20 -11.29 -14.99
C GLU A 329 -32.87 -10.54 -14.81
N THR A 330 -32.90 -9.22 -14.58
CA THR A 330 -31.67 -8.43 -14.35
C THR A 330 -30.98 -8.84 -13.05
N LEU A 331 -31.76 -9.09 -11.98
CA LEU A 331 -31.24 -9.59 -10.71
C LEU A 331 -30.62 -10.97 -10.86
N GLN A 332 -31.29 -11.89 -11.54
CA GLN A 332 -30.75 -13.23 -11.78
C GLN A 332 -29.42 -13.17 -12.55
N LEU A 333 -29.31 -12.33 -13.58
CA LEU A 333 -28.06 -12.13 -14.33
C LEU A 333 -26.93 -11.62 -13.43
N ARG A 334 -27.19 -10.60 -12.60
CA ARG A 334 -26.19 -10.02 -11.68
C ARG A 334 -25.77 -11.01 -10.60
N TYR A 335 -26.68 -11.82 -10.08
CA TYR A 335 -26.35 -12.85 -9.09
C TYR A 335 -25.50 -13.98 -9.71
N TRP A 336 -25.75 -14.35 -10.96
CA TRP A 336 -24.83 -15.25 -11.69
C TRP A 336 -23.45 -14.63 -11.89
N GLN A 337 -23.37 -13.33 -12.22
CA GLN A 337 -22.08 -12.63 -12.31
C GLN A 337 -21.36 -12.59 -10.96
N ALA A 338 -22.09 -12.34 -9.87
CA ALA A 338 -21.53 -12.38 -8.52
C ALA A 338 -20.97 -13.77 -8.20
N MET A 339 -21.68 -14.84 -8.53
CA MET A 339 -21.17 -16.22 -8.37
C MET A 339 -19.89 -16.47 -9.17
N ARG A 340 -19.79 -15.96 -10.40
CA ARG A 340 -18.58 -16.10 -11.24
C ARG A 340 -17.36 -15.38 -10.66
N LEU A 341 -17.56 -14.36 -9.82
CA LEU A 341 -16.46 -13.67 -9.14
C LEU A 341 -15.94 -14.41 -7.91
N GLY A 342 -16.74 -15.32 -7.33
CA GLY A 342 -16.36 -16.05 -6.13
C GLY A 342 -17.43 -17.05 -5.70
N LEU A 343 -17.14 -18.34 -5.86
CA LEU A 343 -18.12 -19.42 -5.66
C LEU A 343 -18.49 -19.66 -4.19
N PHE A 344 -17.67 -19.17 -3.26
CA PHE A 344 -17.76 -19.47 -1.83
C PHE A 344 -18.55 -18.40 -1.05
N ASN A 345 -19.12 -17.40 -1.73
CA ASN A 345 -19.96 -16.39 -1.10
C ASN A 345 -21.38 -16.96 -0.87
N LEU A 346 -21.66 -17.31 0.39
CA LEU A 346 -22.94 -17.91 0.78
C LEU A 346 -24.14 -16.98 0.54
N GLU A 347 -23.98 -15.67 0.73
CA GLU A 347 -25.06 -14.71 0.46
C GLU A 347 -25.42 -14.69 -1.03
N ALA A 348 -24.40 -14.63 -1.90
CA ALA A 348 -24.61 -14.69 -3.35
C ALA A 348 -25.33 -15.99 -3.76
N CYS A 349 -24.93 -17.13 -3.18
CA CYS A 349 -25.59 -18.42 -3.39
C CYS A 349 -27.07 -18.36 -2.98
N GLN A 350 -27.38 -17.86 -1.78
CA GLN A 350 -28.74 -17.75 -1.26
C GLN A 350 -29.63 -16.86 -2.12
N ARG A 351 -29.11 -15.70 -2.56
CA ARG A 351 -29.86 -14.77 -3.41
C ARG A 351 -30.10 -15.33 -4.81
N LEU A 352 -29.14 -16.03 -5.38
CA LEU A 352 -29.33 -16.71 -6.65
C LEU A 352 -30.34 -17.85 -6.53
N ALA A 353 -30.22 -18.70 -5.51
CA ALA A 353 -31.10 -19.85 -5.30
C ALA A 353 -32.59 -19.45 -5.19
N SER A 354 -32.89 -18.33 -4.52
CA SER A 354 -34.27 -17.85 -4.36
C SER A 354 -34.92 -17.43 -5.69
N MET A 355 -34.12 -17.16 -6.72
CA MET A 355 -34.58 -16.75 -8.05
C MET A 355 -34.70 -17.93 -9.04
N LEU A 356 -34.11 -19.10 -8.76
CA LEU A 356 -34.07 -20.26 -9.66
C LEU A 356 -35.29 -21.20 -9.55
N THR A 357 -36.48 -20.67 -9.22
CA THR A 357 -37.67 -21.45 -8.84
C THR A 357 -38.52 -22.03 -10.00
N ALA A 358 -38.08 -21.90 -11.26
CA ALA A 358 -38.78 -22.41 -12.44
C ALA A 358 -38.22 -23.75 -12.96
N ASP A 359 -39.06 -24.56 -13.63
CA ASP A 359 -38.74 -25.92 -14.13
C ASP A 359 -37.47 -25.99 -14.99
N ASP A 360 -37.19 -24.95 -15.79
CA ASP A 360 -36.02 -24.91 -16.69
C ASP A 360 -34.67 -24.81 -15.94
N ASN A 361 -34.67 -24.50 -14.63
CA ASN A 361 -33.46 -24.35 -13.80
C ASN A 361 -33.39 -25.33 -12.61
N ALA A 362 -34.23 -26.36 -12.58
CA ALA A 362 -34.32 -27.28 -11.45
C ALA A 362 -32.99 -28.00 -11.11
N ASN A 363 -32.16 -28.29 -12.10
CA ASN A 363 -30.82 -28.89 -11.88
C ASN A 363 -29.88 -27.91 -11.17
N HIS A 364 -29.75 -26.68 -11.67
CA HIS A 364 -28.92 -25.63 -11.07
C HIS A 364 -29.37 -25.31 -9.64
N ALA A 365 -30.68 -25.26 -9.39
CA ALA A 365 -31.21 -25.04 -8.04
C ALA A 365 -30.81 -26.16 -7.07
N ARG A 366 -30.80 -27.43 -7.53
CA ARG A 366 -30.37 -28.57 -6.71
C ARG A 366 -28.87 -28.51 -6.42
N GLU A 367 -28.04 -28.33 -7.45
CA GLU A 367 -26.58 -28.25 -7.32
C GLU A 367 -26.17 -27.10 -6.39
N LEU A 368 -26.83 -25.94 -6.51
CA LEU A 368 -26.61 -24.81 -5.61
C LEU A 368 -27.07 -25.10 -4.18
N GLY A 369 -28.17 -25.84 -4.01
CA GLY A 369 -28.62 -26.30 -2.70
C GLY A 369 -27.63 -27.24 -2.02
N ASP A 370 -27.07 -28.21 -2.76
CA ASP A 370 -26.05 -29.12 -2.27
C ASP A 370 -24.75 -28.38 -1.92
N TRP A 371 -24.34 -27.41 -2.74
CA TRP A 371 -23.20 -26.54 -2.48
C TRP A 371 -23.38 -25.70 -1.21
N MET A 372 -24.56 -25.08 -1.02
CA MET A 372 -24.89 -24.32 0.18
C MET A 372 -24.90 -25.20 1.44
N ALA A 373 -25.41 -26.43 1.35
CA ALA A 373 -25.37 -27.38 2.46
C ALA A 373 -23.91 -27.69 2.86
N ARG A 374 -23.04 -27.92 1.87
CA ARG A 374 -21.61 -28.16 2.09
C ARG A 374 -20.89 -26.94 2.70
N LEU A 375 -21.19 -25.74 2.22
CA LEU A 375 -20.66 -24.49 2.82
C LEU A 375 -21.11 -24.35 4.29
N GLY A 376 -22.33 -24.79 4.62
CA GLY A 376 -22.86 -24.78 5.98
C GLY A 376 -22.23 -25.77 6.96
N GLU A 377 -21.45 -26.74 6.49
CA GLU A 377 -20.71 -27.69 7.35
C GLU A 377 -19.44 -27.08 7.96
N VAL A 378 -18.93 -26.02 7.33
CA VAL A 378 -17.77 -25.27 7.81
C VAL A 378 -18.27 -24.07 8.61
N PRO A 379 -17.56 -23.66 9.67
CA PRO A 379 -17.73 -22.34 10.27
C PRO A 379 -17.34 -21.26 9.25
N GLY A 380 -18.23 -21.00 8.29
CA GLY A 380 -18.02 -20.04 7.22
C GLY A 380 -17.91 -18.62 7.78
N ILE A 381 -17.38 -17.72 6.95
CA ILE A 381 -17.24 -16.31 7.29
C ILE A 381 -18.47 -15.51 6.84
N ASP A 382 -18.83 -14.49 7.61
CA ASP A 382 -19.65 -13.41 7.07
C ASP A 382 -18.75 -12.53 6.18
N THR A 383 -19.00 -12.58 4.88
CA THR A 383 -18.23 -11.83 3.89
C THR A 383 -18.33 -10.32 4.11
N ARG A 384 -19.47 -9.82 4.63
CA ARG A 384 -19.65 -8.39 4.90
C ARG A 384 -18.78 -7.94 6.07
N ASP A 385 -18.74 -8.72 7.14
CA ASP A 385 -17.90 -8.43 8.31
C ASP A 385 -16.41 -8.50 7.95
N GLN A 386 -16.01 -9.50 7.17
CA GLN A 386 -14.64 -9.63 6.68
C GLN A 386 -14.25 -8.46 5.77
N LEU A 387 -15.12 -8.11 4.81
CA LEU A 387 -14.92 -6.94 3.95
C LEU A 387 -14.76 -5.68 4.80
N GLY A 388 -15.57 -5.47 5.84
CA GLY A 388 -15.46 -4.34 6.76
C GLY A 388 -14.09 -4.18 7.45
N GLY A 389 -13.36 -5.28 7.64
CA GLY A 389 -11.99 -5.28 8.18
C GLY A 389 -10.90 -4.86 7.19
N THR A 390 -11.15 -5.01 5.88
CA THR A 390 -10.20 -4.73 4.78
C THR A 390 -10.06 -3.23 4.49
N PRO A 391 -8.97 -2.78 3.83
CA PRO A 391 -8.85 -1.41 3.34
C PRO A 391 -10.07 -0.93 2.55
N SER A 392 -10.56 -1.71 1.57
CA SER A 392 -11.72 -1.37 0.75
C SER A 392 -13.00 -1.23 1.58
N GLY A 393 -13.22 -2.08 2.58
CA GLY A 393 -14.36 -1.96 3.48
C GLY A 393 -14.36 -0.65 4.27
N ARG A 394 -13.18 -0.13 4.63
CA ARG A 394 -13.06 1.18 5.29
C ARG A 394 -13.40 2.33 4.35
N VAL A 395 -13.03 2.20 3.08
CA VAL A 395 -13.43 3.16 2.03
C VAL A 395 -14.95 3.19 1.88
N LEU A 396 -15.57 2.02 1.77
CA LEU A 396 -17.03 1.88 1.71
C LEU A 396 -17.70 2.49 2.94
N ALA A 397 -17.20 2.20 4.14
CA ALA A 397 -17.73 2.77 5.38
C ALA A 397 -17.61 4.30 5.43
N ALA A 398 -16.52 4.88 4.91
CA ALA A 398 -16.36 6.33 4.82
C ALA A 398 -17.32 6.97 3.82
N ILE A 399 -17.53 6.34 2.66
CA ILE A 399 -18.52 6.79 1.67
C ILE A 399 -19.93 6.73 2.27
N ASP A 400 -20.27 5.64 2.96
CA ASP A 400 -21.58 5.48 3.62
C ASP A 400 -21.78 6.55 4.72
N ALA A 401 -20.73 6.86 5.49
CA ALA A 401 -20.77 7.91 6.51
C ALA A 401 -20.91 9.33 5.93
N ALA A 402 -20.34 9.57 4.75
CA ALA A 402 -20.44 10.84 4.04
C ALA A 402 -21.76 10.99 3.24
N THR A 403 -22.51 9.91 3.08
CA THR A 403 -23.78 9.92 2.35
C THR A 403 -24.94 10.33 3.27
N PRO A 404 -25.70 11.40 2.94
CA PRO A 404 -26.87 11.78 3.73
C PRO A 404 -27.90 10.65 3.82
N ASP A 405 -28.47 10.46 5.01
CA ASP A 405 -29.62 9.57 5.18
C ASP A 405 -30.86 10.10 4.42
N GLU A 406 -31.95 9.32 4.39
CA GLU A 406 -33.16 9.67 3.65
C GLU A 406 -33.74 11.03 4.07
N THR A 407 -33.73 11.34 5.37
CA THR A 407 -34.33 12.57 5.90
C THR A 407 -33.46 13.78 5.55
N ALA A 408 -32.16 13.66 5.71
CA ALA A 408 -31.19 14.68 5.31
C ALA A 408 -31.20 14.90 3.79
N ARG A 409 -31.27 13.83 3.00
CA ARG A 409 -31.40 13.91 1.54
C ARG A 409 -32.64 14.68 1.13
N GLN A 410 -33.79 14.41 1.75
CA GLN A 410 -35.02 15.16 1.46
C GLN A 410 -34.85 16.65 1.76
N ARG A 411 -34.24 17.03 2.90
CA ARG A 411 -33.94 18.44 3.23
C ARG A 411 -33.05 19.09 2.18
N VAL A 412 -32.01 18.41 1.71
CA VAL A 412 -31.12 18.91 0.64
C VAL A 412 -31.90 19.14 -0.65
N LEU A 413 -32.75 18.19 -1.05
CA LEU A 413 -33.56 18.31 -2.27
C LEU A 413 -34.59 19.46 -2.16
N GLU A 414 -35.17 19.68 -0.99
CA GLU A 414 -36.05 20.83 -0.72
C GLU A 414 -35.27 22.16 -0.80
N HIS A 415 -34.06 22.21 -0.25
CA HIS A 415 -33.16 23.35 -0.39
C HIS A 415 -32.85 23.63 -1.87
N LEU A 416 -32.45 22.63 -2.64
CA LEU A 416 -32.15 22.76 -4.08
C LEU A 416 -33.38 23.12 -4.92
N ALA A 417 -34.60 22.78 -4.48
CA ALA A 417 -35.82 23.23 -5.14
C ALA A 417 -36.07 24.73 -4.95
N SER A 418 -35.64 25.31 -3.82
CA SER A 418 -35.73 26.76 -3.55
C SER A 418 -34.53 27.54 -4.10
N HIS A 419 -33.36 26.91 -4.18
CA HIS A 419 -32.10 27.49 -4.66
C HIS A 419 -31.52 26.58 -5.76
N PRO A 420 -32.04 26.66 -7.00
CA PRO A 420 -31.66 25.73 -8.05
C PRO A 420 -30.19 25.87 -8.43
N ALA A 421 -29.47 24.76 -8.34
CA ALA A 421 -28.09 24.66 -8.81
C ALA A 421 -28.01 24.81 -10.34
N PRO A 422 -26.90 25.36 -10.87
CA PRO A 422 -26.59 25.30 -12.30
C PRO A 422 -26.69 23.89 -12.86
N GLN A 423 -27.20 23.74 -14.08
CA GLN A 423 -27.33 22.43 -14.72
C GLN A 423 -25.96 21.85 -15.07
N ILE A 424 -25.72 20.61 -14.68
CA ILE A 424 -24.53 19.83 -15.02
C ILE A 424 -24.84 18.93 -16.23
N ALA A 425 -23.94 18.87 -17.21
CA ALA A 425 -23.93 17.81 -18.21
C ALA A 425 -22.89 16.74 -17.85
N PHE A 426 -23.35 15.51 -17.69
CA PHE A 426 -22.49 14.33 -17.65
C PHE A 426 -22.34 13.80 -19.07
N VAL A 427 -21.11 13.72 -19.56
CA VAL A 427 -20.79 13.14 -20.87
C VAL A 427 -20.10 11.80 -20.64
N VAL A 428 -20.82 10.71 -20.86
CA VAL A 428 -20.38 9.34 -20.64
C VAL A 428 -19.78 8.78 -21.93
N LEU A 429 -18.55 8.30 -21.83
CA LEU A 429 -17.81 7.61 -22.89
C LEU A 429 -18.04 6.10 -22.75
N ASP A 430 -18.79 5.52 -23.69
CA ASP A 430 -18.98 4.07 -23.80
C ASP A 430 -18.31 3.58 -25.09
N LEU A 431 -16.98 3.60 -25.08
CA LEU A 431 -16.14 3.24 -26.23
C LEU A 431 -16.00 1.73 -26.40
N GLU A 432 -16.23 0.96 -25.34
CA GLU A 432 -16.16 -0.51 -25.34
C GLU A 432 -17.49 -1.20 -25.66
N HIS A 433 -18.58 -0.43 -25.77
CA HIS A 433 -19.93 -0.95 -25.96
C HIS A 433 -20.40 -1.84 -24.80
N ASP A 434 -20.12 -1.42 -23.56
CA ASP A 434 -20.53 -2.15 -22.36
C ASP A 434 -21.85 -1.58 -21.80
N ASP A 435 -22.96 -2.22 -22.17
CA ASP A 435 -24.28 -1.83 -21.70
C ASP A 435 -24.47 -2.01 -20.18
N LEU A 436 -23.75 -2.95 -19.55
CA LEU A 436 -23.84 -3.18 -18.10
C LEU A 436 -23.08 -2.12 -17.31
N ALA A 437 -21.89 -1.75 -17.79
CA ALA A 437 -21.12 -0.66 -17.22
C ALA A 437 -21.89 0.67 -17.35
N LEU A 438 -22.47 0.92 -18.53
CA LEU A 438 -23.30 2.11 -18.77
C LEU A 438 -24.51 2.16 -17.84
N GLN A 439 -25.20 1.03 -17.64
CA GLN A 439 -26.33 0.93 -16.71
C GLN A 439 -25.90 1.23 -15.26
N THR A 440 -24.73 0.75 -14.85
CA THR A 440 -24.17 1.03 -13.52
C THR A 440 -24.00 2.54 -13.29
N THR A 441 -23.49 3.27 -14.28
CA THR A 441 -23.38 4.74 -14.22
C THR A 441 -24.76 5.40 -14.11
N PHE A 442 -25.75 4.96 -14.89
CA PHE A 442 -27.11 5.51 -14.83
C PHE A 442 -27.77 5.29 -13.46
N ASP A 443 -27.67 4.08 -12.91
CA ASP A 443 -28.28 3.75 -11.62
C ASP A 443 -27.66 4.57 -10.49
N SER A 444 -26.35 4.83 -10.53
CA SER A 444 -25.67 5.70 -9.55
C SER A 444 -26.18 7.14 -9.58
N LEU A 445 -26.37 7.71 -10.78
CA LEU A 445 -26.89 9.06 -10.96
C LEU A 445 -28.33 9.17 -10.46
N LEU A 446 -29.18 8.20 -10.81
CA LEU A 446 -30.58 8.19 -10.38
C LEU A 446 -30.73 8.01 -8.86
N ALA A 447 -29.87 7.20 -8.24
CA ALA A 447 -29.88 6.96 -6.79
C ALA A 447 -29.62 8.24 -5.96
N SER A 448 -28.93 9.25 -6.54
CA SER A 448 -28.72 10.54 -5.88
C SER A 448 -30.00 11.36 -5.68
N GLY A 449 -31.03 11.12 -6.49
CA GLY A 449 -32.25 11.92 -6.51
C GLY A 449 -32.13 13.28 -7.20
N VAL A 450 -30.94 13.67 -7.67
CA VAL A 450 -30.73 14.91 -8.44
C VAL A 450 -31.48 14.82 -9.78
N ARG A 451 -32.17 15.90 -10.17
CA ARG A 451 -32.98 15.94 -11.41
C ARG A 451 -32.54 16.98 -12.43
N ASN A 452 -31.78 17.99 -12.01
CA ASN A 452 -31.34 19.07 -12.89
C ASN A 452 -29.99 18.73 -13.55
N PHE A 453 -29.98 17.71 -14.40
CA PHE A 453 -28.80 17.31 -15.15
C PHE A 453 -29.16 17.03 -16.61
N LYS A 454 -28.12 16.92 -17.42
CA LYS A 454 -28.18 16.38 -18.77
C LYS A 454 -27.17 15.25 -18.91
N LEU A 455 -27.55 14.22 -19.66
CA LEU A 455 -26.73 13.04 -19.87
C LEU A 455 -26.51 12.85 -21.37
N VAL A 456 -25.25 12.88 -21.79
CA VAL A 456 -24.87 12.57 -23.17
C VAL A 456 -24.01 11.32 -23.18
N VAL A 457 -24.32 10.36 -24.03
CA VAL A 457 -23.55 9.13 -24.16
C VAL A 457 -22.91 9.08 -25.54
N LEU A 458 -21.59 9.07 -25.59
CA LEU A 458 -20.81 8.79 -26.80
C LEU A 458 -20.55 7.28 -26.85
N LYS A 459 -21.29 6.57 -27.70
CA LYS A 459 -21.31 5.10 -27.74
C LYS A 459 -20.68 4.57 -29.02
N ALA A 460 -19.74 3.63 -28.91
CA ALA A 460 -19.16 2.96 -30.08
C ALA A 460 -20.17 2.02 -30.78
N GLY A 461 -21.00 1.35 -29.99
CA GLY A 461 -22.07 0.47 -30.45
C GLY A 461 -23.33 1.20 -30.93
N LYS A 462 -24.32 0.42 -31.38
CA LYS A 462 -25.62 0.96 -31.80
C LYS A 462 -26.36 1.53 -30.58
N PRO A 463 -26.83 2.79 -30.63
CA PRO A 463 -27.65 3.35 -29.56
C PRO A 463 -28.93 2.52 -29.31
N PRO A 464 -29.35 2.36 -28.05
CA PRO A 464 -30.57 1.61 -27.71
C PRO A 464 -31.84 2.34 -28.17
N ALA A 465 -31.77 3.67 -28.27
CA ALA A 465 -32.87 4.53 -28.72
C ALA A 465 -32.36 5.68 -29.58
N ILE A 466 -33.22 6.16 -30.50
CA ILE A 466 -32.98 7.39 -31.24
C ILE A 466 -33.40 8.56 -30.32
N THR A 467 -32.45 9.44 -30.01
CA THR A 467 -32.63 10.58 -29.11
C THR A 467 -32.10 11.84 -29.77
N THR A 468 -32.45 13.00 -29.23
CA THR A 468 -32.06 14.31 -29.74
C THR A 468 -31.35 15.13 -28.68
N PRO A 469 -30.61 16.20 -29.05
CA PRO A 469 -30.03 17.12 -28.09
C PRO A 469 -31.04 17.86 -27.21
N ARG A 470 -32.35 17.70 -27.40
CA ARG A 470 -33.37 18.30 -26.51
C ARG A 470 -33.76 17.38 -25.36
N ASP A 471 -33.51 16.08 -25.51
CA ASP A 471 -33.81 15.09 -24.50
C ASP A 471 -32.80 15.18 -23.34
N THR A 472 -33.24 14.78 -22.14
CA THR A 472 -32.37 14.71 -20.96
C THR A 472 -31.24 13.70 -21.17
N LEU A 473 -31.54 12.58 -21.82
CA LEU A 473 -30.59 11.56 -22.23
C LEU A 473 -30.42 11.61 -23.75
N HIS A 474 -29.20 11.84 -24.21
CA HIS A 474 -28.86 11.89 -25.63
C HIS A 474 -27.73 10.93 -25.99
N PHE A 475 -28.02 9.96 -26.84
CA PHE A 475 -27.04 9.04 -27.42
C PHE A 475 -26.50 9.55 -28.74
N ILE A 476 -25.18 9.42 -28.90
CA ILE A 476 -24.47 9.72 -30.14
C ILE A 476 -23.56 8.54 -30.45
N GLN A 477 -23.75 7.97 -31.63
CA GLN A 477 -22.88 6.91 -32.11
C GLN A 477 -21.54 7.51 -32.55
N VAL A 478 -20.45 6.94 -32.05
CA VAL A 478 -19.07 7.38 -32.31
C VAL A 478 -18.19 6.19 -32.70
N THR A 479 -16.96 6.48 -33.08
CA THR A 479 -15.88 5.51 -33.26
C THR A 479 -14.68 5.95 -32.42
N GLU A 480 -13.73 5.04 -32.21
CA GLU A 480 -12.46 5.36 -31.56
C GLU A 480 -11.75 6.54 -32.24
N SER A 481 -11.92 6.74 -33.55
CA SER A 481 -11.28 7.81 -34.32
C SER A 481 -11.94 9.19 -34.18
N ASN A 482 -13.24 9.27 -33.92
CA ASN A 482 -14.01 10.52 -34.06
C ASN A 482 -14.74 10.99 -32.79
N TRP A 483 -14.70 10.22 -31.70
CA TRP A 483 -15.46 10.54 -30.49
C TRP A 483 -15.10 11.92 -29.91
N ALA A 484 -13.82 12.30 -29.93
CA ALA A 484 -13.37 13.61 -29.44
C ALA A 484 -13.91 14.77 -30.29
N THR A 485 -14.00 14.58 -31.61
CA THR A 485 -14.65 15.55 -32.51
C THR A 485 -16.13 15.69 -32.18
N HIS A 486 -16.83 14.57 -31.95
CA HIS A 486 -18.24 14.58 -31.55
C HIS A 486 -18.44 15.19 -30.16
N LEU A 487 -17.56 14.93 -29.20
CA LEU A 487 -17.54 15.59 -27.90
C LEU A 487 -17.49 17.12 -28.07
N ASN A 488 -16.54 17.63 -28.84
CA ASN A 488 -16.42 19.07 -29.11
C ASN A 488 -17.68 19.66 -29.78
N GLN A 489 -18.31 18.93 -30.70
CA GLN A 489 -19.58 19.35 -31.32
C GLN A 489 -20.72 19.45 -30.31
N VAL A 490 -20.84 18.46 -29.42
CA VAL A 490 -21.87 18.43 -28.36
C VAL A 490 -21.66 19.55 -27.36
N VAL A 491 -20.43 19.78 -26.92
CA VAL A 491 -20.10 20.84 -25.95
C VAL A 491 -20.59 22.20 -26.43
N ARG A 492 -20.54 22.49 -27.74
CA ARG A 492 -21.09 23.72 -28.32
C ARG A 492 -22.62 23.81 -28.22
N GLN A 493 -23.32 22.69 -28.20
CA GLN A 493 -24.79 22.61 -28.22
C GLN A 493 -25.42 22.44 -26.83
N LEU A 494 -24.66 22.05 -25.82
CA LEU A 494 -25.17 21.80 -24.47
C LEU A 494 -25.71 23.09 -23.83
N PRO A 495 -26.91 23.08 -23.24
CA PRO A 495 -27.42 24.23 -22.48
C PRO A 495 -26.76 24.36 -21.09
N SER A 496 -26.14 23.28 -20.61
CA SER A 496 -25.54 23.16 -19.28
C SER A 496 -24.37 24.12 -19.09
N GLU A 497 -24.23 24.64 -17.87
CA GLU A 497 -23.14 25.54 -17.49
C GLU A 497 -21.87 24.77 -17.18
N TRP A 498 -22.02 23.58 -16.59
CA TRP A 498 -20.94 22.71 -16.16
C TRP A 498 -20.95 21.39 -16.92
N LEU A 499 -19.75 20.82 -17.10
CA LEU A 499 -19.52 19.57 -17.80
C LEU A 499 -18.65 18.65 -16.92
N MET A 500 -18.94 17.37 -16.93
CA MET A 500 -18.09 16.32 -16.37
C MET A 500 -17.99 15.17 -17.37
N LEU A 501 -16.77 14.70 -17.62
CA LEU A 501 -16.55 13.48 -18.39
C LEU A 501 -16.59 12.28 -17.45
N LEU A 502 -17.22 11.21 -17.92
CA LEU A 502 -17.29 9.91 -17.24
C LEU A 502 -17.01 8.81 -18.27
N GLU A 503 -16.48 7.69 -17.83
CA GLU A 503 -16.44 6.45 -18.58
C GLU A 503 -17.64 5.57 -18.17
N ALA A 504 -18.11 4.71 -19.09
CA ALA A 504 -19.13 3.73 -18.75
C ALA A 504 -18.60 2.82 -17.63
N GLY A 505 -19.35 2.71 -16.54
CA GLY A 505 -18.96 1.97 -15.34
C GLY A 505 -18.56 2.86 -14.16
N ASP A 506 -18.28 4.14 -14.40
CA ASP A 506 -18.06 5.09 -13.31
C ASP A 506 -19.33 5.24 -12.47
N VAL A 507 -19.16 5.28 -11.15
CA VAL A 507 -20.24 5.39 -10.17
C VAL A 507 -20.19 6.76 -9.52
N LEU A 508 -21.23 7.56 -9.72
CA LEU A 508 -21.41 8.83 -9.01
C LEU A 508 -21.90 8.58 -7.59
N LEU A 509 -21.21 9.16 -6.61
CA LEU A 509 -21.56 9.04 -5.20
C LEU A 509 -22.64 10.05 -4.83
N ALA A 510 -23.75 9.56 -4.26
CA ALA A 510 -24.89 10.40 -3.92
C ALA A 510 -24.54 11.54 -2.96
N GLY A 511 -23.74 11.26 -1.92
CA GLY A 511 -23.28 12.29 -0.97
C GLY A 511 -22.50 13.42 -1.64
N GLY A 512 -21.48 13.06 -2.42
CA GLY A 512 -20.67 14.01 -3.18
C GLY A 512 -21.47 14.81 -4.19
N LEU A 513 -22.39 14.18 -4.93
CA LEU A 513 -23.19 14.87 -5.93
C LEU A 513 -24.21 15.86 -5.32
N LEU A 514 -24.81 15.50 -4.18
CA LEU A 514 -25.70 16.39 -3.44
C LEU A 514 -24.94 17.60 -2.88
N ARG A 515 -23.78 17.37 -2.27
CA ARG A 515 -22.91 18.44 -1.76
C ARG A 515 -22.47 19.37 -2.89
N LEU A 516 -21.97 18.80 -3.99
CA LEU A 516 -21.58 19.55 -5.18
C LEU A 516 -22.72 20.43 -5.69
N SER A 517 -23.94 19.90 -5.75
CA SER A 517 -25.11 20.66 -6.20
C SER A 517 -25.40 21.88 -5.32
N VAL A 518 -25.22 21.76 -3.99
CA VAL A 518 -25.39 22.89 -3.06
C VAL A 518 -24.26 23.92 -3.22
N GLU A 519 -23.00 23.46 -3.30
CA GLU A 519 -21.84 24.35 -3.40
C GLU A 519 -21.78 25.11 -4.74
N LEU A 520 -22.24 24.50 -5.84
CA LEU A 520 -22.22 25.14 -7.16
C LEU A 520 -23.05 26.42 -7.24
N ALA A 521 -24.12 26.54 -6.45
CA ALA A 521 -24.91 27.77 -6.36
C ALA A 521 -24.10 28.96 -5.79
N GLN A 522 -23.01 28.68 -5.07
CA GLN A 522 -22.23 29.66 -4.31
C GLN A 522 -20.82 29.90 -4.89
N ALA A 523 -20.44 29.23 -5.99
CA ALA A 523 -19.07 29.24 -6.53
C ALA A 523 -18.92 29.87 -7.94
N PRO A 524 -19.24 31.16 -8.15
CA PRO A 524 -19.20 31.78 -9.48
C PRO A 524 -17.78 32.01 -10.05
N ALA A 525 -16.74 32.01 -9.21
CA ALA A 525 -15.40 32.45 -9.60
C ALA A 525 -14.48 31.35 -10.18
N CYS A 526 -14.73 30.08 -9.85
CA CYS A 526 -13.89 28.96 -10.29
C CYS A 526 -14.22 28.52 -11.72
N GLN A 527 -13.23 28.03 -12.49
CA GLN A 527 -13.43 27.51 -13.85
C GLN A 527 -13.46 25.99 -13.91
N ALA A 528 -12.83 25.33 -12.95
CA ALA A 528 -12.84 23.88 -12.82
C ALA A 528 -12.82 23.49 -11.34
N ILE A 529 -13.56 22.44 -10.97
CA ILE A 529 -13.66 21.90 -9.62
C ILE A 529 -13.31 20.42 -9.65
N ALA A 530 -12.31 20.03 -8.87
CA ALA A 530 -12.02 18.64 -8.55
C ALA A 530 -12.76 18.21 -7.29
N ALA A 531 -12.97 16.91 -7.15
CA ALA A 531 -13.36 16.29 -5.89
C ALA A 531 -12.41 15.13 -5.56
N ASP A 532 -12.58 14.49 -4.41
CA ASP A 532 -11.89 13.24 -4.12
C ASP A 532 -12.53 12.08 -4.92
N GLU A 533 -11.73 11.06 -5.18
CA GLU A 533 -12.08 9.92 -6.02
C GLU A 533 -11.73 8.62 -5.32
N VAL A 534 -12.37 7.53 -5.74
CA VAL A 534 -11.95 6.17 -5.40
C VAL A 534 -11.70 5.42 -6.71
N GLN A 535 -10.53 4.82 -6.83
CA GLN A 535 -10.15 4.03 -8.00
C GLN A 535 -10.23 2.54 -7.67
N ARG A 536 -10.74 1.75 -8.62
CA ARG A 536 -10.70 0.30 -8.60
C ARG A 536 -9.42 -0.17 -9.29
N ASP A 537 -8.65 -1.01 -8.61
CA ASP A 537 -7.54 -1.71 -9.26
C ASP A 537 -8.02 -2.90 -10.12
N ASP A 538 -7.10 -3.56 -10.81
CA ASP A 538 -7.40 -4.67 -11.74
C ASP A 538 -8.10 -5.86 -11.04
N GLU A 539 -7.87 -6.05 -9.75
CA GLU A 539 -8.55 -7.06 -8.93
C GLU A 539 -9.91 -6.60 -8.37
N GLY A 540 -10.24 -5.32 -8.49
CA GLY A 540 -11.47 -4.68 -8.05
C GLY A 540 -11.45 -4.14 -6.62
N ARG A 541 -10.26 -4.02 -6.00
CA ARG A 541 -10.09 -3.40 -4.67
C ARG A 541 -10.18 -1.88 -4.80
N LEU A 542 -10.62 -1.21 -3.74
CA LEU A 542 -10.83 0.22 -3.70
C LEU A 542 -9.61 0.96 -3.14
N LEU A 543 -9.07 1.86 -3.95
CA LEU A 543 -7.96 2.74 -3.64
C LEU A 543 -8.48 4.17 -3.56
N VAL A 544 -8.40 4.76 -2.37
CA VAL A 544 -8.78 6.17 -2.15
C VAL A 544 -7.82 7.10 -2.87
N VAL A 545 -8.31 8.12 -3.54
CA VAL A 545 -7.52 9.24 -4.08
C VAL A 545 -8.03 10.54 -3.45
N ARG A 546 -7.41 10.93 -2.33
CA ARG A 546 -7.67 12.23 -1.68
C ARG A 546 -6.74 13.27 -2.28
N ARG A 547 -7.29 14.15 -3.10
CA ARG A 547 -6.51 15.17 -3.81
C ARG A 547 -6.17 16.28 -2.83
N PRO A 548 -4.89 16.69 -2.71
CA PRO A 548 -4.52 17.77 -1.80
C PRO A 548 -4.82 19.13 -2.45
N GLY A 549 -6.11 19.44 -2.56
CA GLY A 549 -6.58 20.65 -3.24
C GLY A 549 -6.31 20.62 -4.75
N SER A 550 -6.06 21.80 -5.32
CA SER A 550 -5.74 22.01 -6.73
C SER A 550 -4.23 22.15 -7.00
N ASP A 551 -3.41 21.35 -6.32
CA ASP A 551 -1.95 21.39 -6.43
C ASP A 551 -1.47 21.15 -7.88
N LEU A 552 -0.87 22.19 -8.47
CA LEU A 552 -0.39 22.17 -9.86
C LEU A 552 0.82 21.23 -10.06
N ASP A 553 1.69 21.10 -9.06
CA ASP A 553 2.88 20.25 -9.17
C ASP A 553 2.50 18.77 -9.10
N LEU A 554 1.47 18.43 -8.32
CA LEU A 554 0.83 17.12 -8.35
C LEU A 554 0.02 16.90 -9.62
N LEU A 555 -0.69 17.91 -10.14
CA LEU A 555 -1.34 17.79 -11.46
C LEU A 555 -0.30 17.48 -12.55
N ARG A 556 0.86 18.16 -12.54
CA ARG A 556 1.95 17.92 -13.48
C ARG A 556 2.57 16.53 -13.32
N SER A 557 2.82 16.08 -12.09
CA SER A 557 3.55 14.84 -11.82
C SER A 557 2.67 13.58 -11.78
N GLN A 558 1.41 13.69 -11.37
CA GLN A 558 0.51 12.56 -11.12
C GLN A 558 -0.81 12.68 -11.92
N PRO A 559 -0.74 12.73 -13.28
CA PRO A 559 -1.93 12.98 -14.10
C PRO A 559 -3.02 11.91 -13.91
N GLY A 560 -2.66 10.65 -13.67
CA GLY A 560 -3.62 9.57 -13.41
C GLY A 560 -4.42 9.71 -12.10
N LEU A 561 -3.92 10.49 -11.14
CA LEU A 561 -4.59 10.73 -9.85
C LEU A 561 -5.24 12.12 -9.79
N MET A 562 -4.69 13.10 -10.51
CA MET A 562 -5.06 14.51 -10.37
C MET A 562 -5.90 15.08 -11.51
N SER A 563 -6.01 14.43 -12.67
CA SER A 563 -6.59 15.08 -13.87
C SER A 563 -7.97 14.59 -14.31
N ARG A 564 -8.55 13.58 -13.66
CA ARG A 564 -9.81 12.95 -14.09
C ARG A 564 -11.04 13.47 -13.35
N HIS A 565 -12.20 13.37 -13.97
CA HIS A 565 -13.50 13.68 -13.39
C HIS A 565 -13.61 15.12 -12.84
N TRP A 566 -12.98 16.07 -13.54
CA TRP A 566 -13.12 17.48 -13.17
C TRP A 566 -14.47 18.00 -13.67
N LEU A 567 -15.16 18.75 -12.80
CA LEU A 567 -16.30 19.55 -13.23
C LEU A 567 -15.75 20.84 -13.85
N VAL A 568 -15.93 21.05 -15.15
CA VAL A 568 -15.38 22.20 -15.88
C VAL A 568 -16.49 23.10 -16.40
N ARG A 569 -16.30 24.43 -16.35
CA ARG A 569 -17.23 25.37 -16.96
C ARG A 569 -17.23 25.17 -18.46
N ARG A 570 -18.41 24.95 -19.05
CA ARG A 570 -18.58 24.80 -20.50
C ARG A 570 -17.96 25.97 -21.26
N GLN A 571 -18.15 27.19 -20.78
CA GLN A 571 -17.62 28.39 -21.44
C GLN A 571 -16.07 28.38 -21.45
N ALA A 572 -15.42 27.95 -20.36
CA ALA A 572 -13.96 27.82 -20.32
C ALA A 572 -13.43 26.83 -21.36
N VAL A 573 -14.15 25.71 -21.56
CA VAL A 573 -13.82 24.73 -22.60
C VAL A 573 -13.93 25.35 -24.00
N LEU A 574 -15.02 26.09 -24.26
CA LEU A 574 -15.22 26.76 -25.56
C LEU A 574 -14.19 27.86 -25.81
N ASP A 575 -13.83 28.62 -24.79
CA ASP A 575 -12.84 29.70 -24.87
C ASP A 575 -11.40 29.19 -25.07
N LEU A 576 -11.19 27.87 -24.92
CA LEU A 576 -9.96 27.15 -25.19
C LEU A 576 -10.04 26.32 -26.49
N ASP A 577 -11.02 26.60 -27.36
CA ASP A 577 -11.29 25.88 -28.62
C ASP A 577 -11.67 24.39 -28.45
N GLY A 578 -12.07 23.98 -27.25
CA GLY A 578 -12.48 22.62 -26.93
C GLY A 578 -11.35 21.70 -26.45
N TYR A 579 -11.64 20.40 -26.51
CA TYR A 579 -10.72 19.33 -26.16
C TYR A 579 -9.78 18.98 -27.31
N SER A 580 -8.55 18.60 -26.98
CA SER A 580 -7.53 18.24 -27.98
C SER A 580 -7.86 16.91 -28.65
N GLU A 581 -8.02 16.92 -29.98
CA GLU A 581 -8.27 15.71 -30.76
C GLU A 581 -7.00 14.86 -30.96
N SER A 582 -5.82 15.41 -30.67
CA SER A 582 -4.52 14.71 -30.82
C SER A 582 -4.07 13.96 -29.57
N ASN A 583 -4.56 14.34 -28.39
CA ASN A 583 -4.20 13.75 -27.09
C ASN A 583 -5.47 13.22 -26.42
N ARG A 584 -6.04 12.15 -26.97
CA ARG A 584 -7.39 11.68 -26.63
C ARG A 584 -7.44 10.90 -25.32
N HIS A 585 -6.33 10.29 -24.90
CA HIS A 585 -6.20 9.58 -23.63
C HIS A 585 -5.81 10.53 -22.48
N ALA A 586 -5.18 11.67 -22.78
CA ALA A 586 -4.84 12.71 -21.80
C ALA A 586 -5.73 13.97 -21.93
N LEU A 587 -6.99 13.80 -22.33
CA LEU A 587 -7.86 14.88 -22.80
C LEU A 587 -8.25 15.89 -21.71
N GLU A 588 -8.62 15.40 -20.51
CA GLU A 588 -8.88 16.26 -19.35
C GLU A 588 -7.59 16.93 -18.85
N TYR A 589 -6.50 16.17 -18.75
CA TYR A 589 -5.19 16.68 -18.36
C TYR A 589 -4.71 17.85 -19.26
N ASP A 590 -4.84 17.67 -20.57
CA ASP A 590 -4.51 18.66 -21.58
C ASP A 590 -5.31 19.95 -21.43
N LEU A 591 -6.63 19.82 -21.19
CA LEU A 591 -7.53 20.94 -20.96
C LEU A 591 -7.18 21.68 -19.67
N LEU A 592 -6.95 20.97 -18.55
CA LEU A 592 -6.64 21.57 -17.25
C LEU A 592 -5.35 22.39 -17.31
N LEU A 593 -4.30 21.88 -17.97
CA LEU A 593 -3.06 22.64 -18.15
C LEU A 593 -3.26 23.89 -19.01
N ARG A 594 -4.05 23.82 -20.10
CA ARG A 594 -4.40 25.00 -20.91
C ARG A 594 -5.23 26.02 -20.14
N LEU A 595 -6.08 25.55 -19.23
CA LEU A 595 -6.89 26.40 -18.36
C LEU A 595 -6.01 27.14 -17.35
N VAL A 596 -5.02 26.45 -16.75
CA VAL A 596 -3.99 27.07 -15.90
C VAL A 596 -3.13 28.06 -16.67
N GLU A 597 -2.73 27.75 -17.91
CA GLU A 597 -1.98 28.67 -18.79
C GLU A 597 -2.74 29.98 -19.03
N LYS A 598 -4.08 29.92 -19.16
CA LYS A 598 -4.92 31.07 -19.48
C LYS A 598 -5.39 31.86 -18.25
N HIS A 599 -5.77 31.17 -17.19
CA HIS A 599 -6.44 31.78 -16.02
C HIS A 599 -5.61 31.70 -14.73
N GLY A 600 -4.45 31.05 -14.76
CA GLY A 600 -3.63 30.78 -13.58
C GLY A 600 -4.19 29.62 -12.73
N ALA A 601 -3.36 29.13 -11.80
CA ALA A 601 -3.72 27.99 -10.94
C ALA A 601 -4.93 28.27 -10.02
N GLY A 602 -5.15 29.53 -9.62
CA GLY A 602 -6.29 29.94 -8.79
C GLY A 602 -7.67 29.80 -9.45
N SER A 603 -7.72 29.44 -10.74
CA SER A 603 -8.97 29.10 -11.43
C SER A 603 -9.48 27.68 -11.12
N LEU A 604 -8.62 26.84 -10.53
CA LEU A 604 -8.91 25.49 -10.09
C LEU A 604 -9.34 25.47 -8.63
N ALA A 605 -10.45 24.81 -8.34
CA ALA A 605 -10.94 24.57 -6.99
C ALA A 605 -11.02 23.07 -6.69
N HIS A 606 -11.16 22.73 -5.42
CA HIS A 606 -11.33 21.35 -4.94
C HIS A 606 -12.40 21.31 -3.86
N MET A 607 -13.26 20.29 -3.94
CA MET A 607 -14.25 19.93 -2.94
C MET A 607 -13.75 18.70 -2.18
N ASP A 608 -13.55 18.84 -0.87
CA ASP A 608 -13.13 17.77 0.04
C ASP A 608 -14.28 16.75 0.30
N GLU A 609 -14.67 16.01 -0.73
CA GLU A 609 -15.69 14.96 -0.67
C GLU A 609 -15.50 13.94 -1.80
N TYR A 610 -15.83 12.67 -1.54
CA TYR A 610 -15.79 11.64 -2.59
C TYR A 610 -16.94 11.83 -3.59
N LEU A 611 -16.60 11.96 -4.87
CA LEU A 611 -17.60 12.18 -5.93
C LEU A 611 -17.78 10.99 -6.87
N VAL A 612 -16.70 10.28 -7.20
CA VAL A 612 -16.70 9.22 -8.22
C VAL A 612 -15.95 7.98 -7.72
N ILE A 613 -16.50 6.80 -7.98
CA ILE A 613 -15.73 5.54 -8.02
C ILE A 613 -15.48 5.19 -9.50
N SER A 614 -14.22 5.08 -9.90
CA SER A 614 -13.81 4.81 -11.29
C SER A 614 -12.85 3.62 -11.36
N GLN A 615 -12.49 3.18 -12.57
CA GLN A 615 -11.35 2.29 -12.77
C GLN A 615 -10.03 3.06 -12.71
N GLN A 616 -8.92 2.40 -12.34
CA GLN A 616 -7.60 2.99 -12.48
C GLN A 616 -7.33 3.45 -13.93
N PRO A 617 -6.58 4.55 -14.12
CA PRO A 617 -6.34 5.11 -15.45
C PRO A 617 -5.57 4.13 -16.33
N ALA A 618 -5.99 4.02 -17.59
CA ALA A 618 -5.28 3.21 -18.58
C ALA A 618 -3.83 3.71 -18.79
N PRO A 619 -2.86 2.81 -19.05
CA PRO A 619 -1.46 3.19 -19.32
C PRO A 619 -1.29 4.26 -20.43
N ALA A 620 -2.18 4.25 -21.42
CA ALA A 620 -2.19 5.20 -22.54
C ALA A 620 -2.29 6.67 -22.08
N LEU A 621 -2.95 6.95 -20.94
CA LEU A 621 -3.02 8.31 -20.38
C LEU A 621 -1.62 8.81 -20.02
N ILE A 622 -0.79 7.97 -19.39
CA ILE A 622 0.55 8.34 -18.95
C ILE A 622 1.47 8.59 -20.16
N GLU A 623 1.36 7.77 -21.20
CA GLU A 623 2.13 7.93 -22.45
C GLU A 623 1.85 9.26 -23.16
N GLU A 624 0.58 9.67 -23.21
CA GLU A 624 0.21 10.97 -23.78
C GLU A 624 0.49 12.14 -22.82
N ALA A 625 0.37 11.94 -21.51
CA ALA A 625 0.61 12.98 -20.51
C ALA A 625 2.03 13.56 -20.60
N GLN A 626 3.05 12.75 -20.91
CA GLN A 626 4.41 13.27 -21.13
C GLN A 626 4.47 14.28 -22.28
N LYS A 627 3.74 14.04 -23.38
CA LYS A 627 3.69 14.96 -24.53
C LYS A 627 2.95 16.25 -24.17
N VAL A 628 1.81 16.11 -23.49
CA VAL A 628 0.98 17.21 -23.01
C VAL A 628 1.75 18.12 -22.04
N LEU A 629 2.49 17.52 -21.10
CA LEU A 629 3.30 18.26 -20.14
C LEU A 629 4.48 18.98 -20.80
N ASN A 630 5.17 18.35 -21.76
CA ASN A 630 6.23 19.03 -22.53
C ASN A 630 5.69 20.26 -23.27
N ARG A 631 4.51 20.17 -23.89
CA ARG A 631 3.84 21.32 -24.51
C ARG A 631 3.55 22.42 -23.48
N HIS A 632 2.94 22.07 -22.35
CA HIS A 632 2.63 23.02 -21.27
C HIS A 632 3.87 23.78 -20.81
N LEU A 633 4.97 23.05 -20.53
CA LEU A 633 6.22 23.67 -20.09
C LEU A 633 6.84 24.57 -21.17
N THR A 634 6.74 24.17 -22.45
CA THR A 634 7.18 25.01 -23.58
C THR A 634 6.35 26.29 -23.68
N GLN A 635 5.04 26.20 -23.45
CA GLN A 635 4.13 27.35 -23.45
C GLN A 635 4.44 28.34 -22.32
N LEU A 636 4.89 27.84 -21.17
CA LEU A 636 5.40 28.65 -20.06
C LEU A 636 6.82 29.22 -20.29
N GLY A 637 7.47 28.87 -21.41
CA GLY A 637 8.78 29.37 -21.79
C GLY A 637 9.96 28.51 -21.29
N TYR A 638 9.70 27.35 -20.68
CA TYR A 638 10.76 26.44 -20.24
C TYR A 638 11.27 25.57 -21.39
N ARG A 639 12.56 25.26 -21.35
CA ARG A 639 13.19 24.21 -22.19
C ARG A 639 13.31 22.91 -21.43
N ALA A 640 12.25 22.58 -20.70
CA ALA A 640 12.26 21.51 -19.73
C ALA A 640 12.43 20.14 -20.38
N GLN A 641 12.90 19.19 -19.60
CA GLN A 641 12.86 17.76 -19.92
C GLN A 641 11.90 17.07 -18.96
N VAL A 642 10.89 16.40 -19.52
CA VAL A 642 10.02 15.51 -18.77
C VAL A 642 10.53 14.08 -18.89
N GLY A 643 10.85 13.46 -17.77
CA GLY A 643 11.05 12.01 -17.66
C GLY A 643 9.92 11.40 -16.84
N GLY A 644 9.57 10.14 -17.06
CA GLY A 644 8.66 9.41 -16.14
C GLY A 644 9.40 8.25 -15.52
N GLN A 645 9.18 7.92 -14.23
CA GLN A 645 9.54 6.62 -13.64
C GLN A 645 8.82 6.33 -12.30
N GLY A 646 8.25 5.12 -12.22
CA GLY A 646 7.86 4.46 -10.96
C GLY A 646 6.82 5.22 -10.12
N ALA A 647 6.87 5.02 -8.81
CA ALA A 647 5.93 5.62 -7.85
C ALA A 647 5.97 7.17 -7.80
N ALA A 648 7.02 7.81 -8.32
CA ALA A 648 7.19 9.27 -8.32
C ALA A 648 6.45 9.99 -9.47
N GLY A 649 5.84 9.23 -10.40
CA GLY A 649 5.12 9.79 -11.54
C GLY A 649 6.03 10.46 -12.58
N LEU A 650 5.51 11.51 -13.22
CA LEU A 650 6.25 12.36 -14.14
C LEU A 650 7.16 13.34 -13.37
N THR A 651 8.41 13.38 -13.77
CA THR A 651 9.44 14.26 -13.21
C THR A 651 9.79 15.36 -14.21
N VAL A 652 9.96 16.58 -13.70
CA VAL A 652 10.32 17.75 -14.50
C VAL A 652 11.72 18.23 -14.13
N ASP A 653 12.60 18.30 -15.12
CA ASP A 653 13.81 19.12 -15.07
C ASP A 653 13.55 20.39 -15.89
N PHE A 654 13.41 21.53 -15.22
CA PHE A 654 13.06 22.79 -15.87
C PHE A 654 14.18 23.34 -16.76
N ARG A 655 15.41 22.83 -16.60
CA ARG A 655 16.61 23.24 -17.38
C ARG A 655 16.82 24.75 -17.40
N HIS A 656 16.78 25.35 -16.22
CA HIS A 656 17.08 26.76 -16.02
C HIS A 656 18.44 27.12 -16.64
N SER A 657 18.51 28.28 -17.29
CA SER A 657 19.74 28.75 -17.94
C SER A 657 20.75 29.33 -16.95
N ALA A 658 20.27 29.82 -15.80
CA ALA A 658 21.11 30.37 -14.75
C ALA A 658 21.76 29.26 -13.91
N THR A 659 22.99 29.52 -13.47
CA THR A 659 23.72 28.69 -12.52
C THR A 659 24.14 29.57 -11.34
N PRO A 660 23.20 29.96 -10.46
CA PRO A 660 23.46 30.95 -9.43
C PRO A 660 24.50 30.50 -8.41
N LEU A 661 25.14 31.44 -7.71
CA LEU A 661 25.93 31.08 -6.53
C LEU A 661 24.98 30.72 -5.39
N VAL A 662 25.22 29.59 -4.71
CA VAL A 662 24.44 29.15 -3.54
C VAL A 662 25.26 29.31 -2.28
N SER A 663 24.73 30.01 -1.27
CA SER A 663 25.36 30.09 0.05
C SER A 663 24.65 29.16 1.02
N ILE A 664 25.37 28.16 1.52
CA ILE A 664 24.89 27.25 2.57
C ILE A 664 25.18 27.91 3.92
N LEU A 665 24.13 28.29 4.64
CA LEU A 665 24.20 28.91 5.96
C LEU A 665 24.09 27.82 7.03
N LEU A 666 25.12 27.71 7.85
CA LEU A 666 25.19 26.79 8.97
C LEU A 666 25.38 27.57 10.27
N VAL A 667 24.75 27.10 11.34
CA VAL A 667 25.02 27.57 12.71
C VAL A 667 25.56 26.40 13.51
N GLY A 668 26.69 26.59 14.19
CA GLY A 668 27.17 25.60 15.15
C GLY A 668 26.41 25.70 16.47
N GLU A 669 25.74 24.61 16.88
CA GLU A 669 24.91 24.56 18.10
C GLU A 669 25.66 23.93 19.29
N GLY A 670 26.95 23.63 19.11
CA GLY A 670 27.85 23.15 20.17
C GLY A 670 28.20 21.67 20.09
N ASP A 671 27.61 20.89 19.18
CA ASP A 671 28.03 19.50 18.92
C ASP A 671 29.07 19.46 17.79
N GLN A 672 30.34 19.49 18.17
CA GLN A 672 31.46 19.49 17.23
C GLN A 672 31.48 18.25 16.32
N ALA A 673 31.03 17.08 16.83
CA ALA A 673 31.04 15.86 16.05
C ALA A 673 29.96 15.90 14.94
N ARG A 674 28.76 16.38 15.27
CA ARG A 674 27.68 16.60 14.28
C ARG A 674 28.08 17.62 13.24
N LEU A 675 28.62 18.76 13.68
CA LEU A 675 29.08 19.81 12.78
C LEU A 675 30.15 19.30 11.80
N GLN A 676 31.14 18.54 12.29
CA GLN A 676 32.16 17.92 11.45
C GLN A 676 31.57 16.94 10.44
N ALA A 677 30.63 16.08 10.87
CA ALA A 677 29.95 15.14 9.98
C ALA A 677 29.11 15.86 8.90
N CYS A 678 28.41 16.93 9.27
CA CYS A 678 27.65 17.78 8.36
C CYS A 678 28.57 18.42 7.30
N LEU A 679 29.65 19.08 7.74
CA LEU A 679 30.64 19.70 6.84
C LEU A 679 31.28 18.68 5.91
N ALA A 680 31.70 17.52 6.45
CA ALA A 680 32.25 16.44 5.64
C ALA A 680 31.24 15.96 4.58
N GLY A 681 29.97 15.77 4.96
CA GLY A 681 28.89 15.41 4.04
C GLY A 681 28.73 16.42 2.90
N ILE A 682 28.73 17.72 3.21
CA ILE A 682 28.64 18.79 2.22
C ILE A 682 29.83 18.72 1.25
N PHE A 683 31.06 18.72 1.74
CA PHE A 683 32.25 18.81 0.88
C PHE A 683 32.54 17.54 0.07
N GLN A 684 32.21 16.36 0.60
CA GLN A 684 32.49 15.08 -0.07
C GLN A 684 31.43 14.73 -1.12
N ARG A 685 30.16 15.08 -0.85
CA ARG A 685 29.02 14.59 -1.65
C ARG A 685 28.42 15.63 -2.58
N THR A 686 28.49 16.92 -2.27
CA THR A 686 27.90 17.96 -3.12
C THR A 686 28.59 18.01 -4.48
N ARG A 687 27.81 17.91 -5.57
CA ARG A 687 28.32 17.98 -6.95
C ARG A 687 28.15 19.34 -7.58
N TYR A 688 27.24 20.17 -7.08
CA TYR A 688 27.08 21.53 -7.55
C TYR A 688 28.40 22.31 -7.39
N PRO A 689 28.93 22.94 -8.45
CA PRO A 689 30.26 23.56 -8.38
C PRO A 689 30.24 24.96 -7.76
N ARG A 690 29.12 25.68 -7.84
CA ARG A 690 29.00 27.10 -7.48
C ARG A 690 28.33 27.29 -6.12
N TYR A 691 28.99 26.81 -5.05
CA TYR A 691 28.52 27.06 -3.69
C TYR A 691 29.63 27.55 -2.76
N GLU A 692 29.21 28.22 -1.69
CA GLU A 692 30.03 28.50 -0.50
C GLU A 692 29.30 28.02 0.76
N VAL A 693 30.05 27.84 1.84
CA VAL A 693 29.52 27.54 3.17
C VAL A 693 29.86 28.70 4.10
N VAL A 694 28.84 29.30 4.72
CA VAL A 694 28.97 30.36 5.72
C VAL A 694 28.55 29.77 7.07
N LEU A 695 29.54 29.51 7.93
CA LEU A 695 29.34 28.95 9.25
C LEU A 695 29.38 30.06 10.30
N ALA A 696 28.23 30.35 10.90
CA ALA A 696 28.10 31.27 12.01
C ALA A 696 28.24 30.54 13.36
N LEU A 697 29.06 31.09 14.24
CA LEU A 697 29.35 30.53 15.57
C LEU A 697 29.26 31.64 16.62
N PRO A 698 28.83 31.33 17.86
CA PRO A 698 29.00 32.24 18.99
C PRO A 698 30.49 32.56 19.18
N GLY A 699 30.83 33.82 19.47
CA GLY A 699 32.19 34.37 19.35
C GLY A 699 33.35 33.53 19.89
N GLN A 700 33.23 32.88 21.06
CA GLN A 700 34.31 32.07 21.63
C GLN A 700 34.55 30.72 20.90
N GLN A 701 33.57 30.21 20.15
CA GLN A 701 33.68 28.94 19.42
C GLN A 701 34.25 29.13 18.00
N ALA A 702 34.13 30.34 17.43
CA ALA A 702 34.67 30.65 16.11
C ALA A 702 36.21 30.54 16.06
N GLU A 703 36.90 30.96 17.12
CA GLU A 703 38.37 30.90 17.21
C GLU A 703 38.88 29.45 17.26
N ALA A 704 38.17 28.55 17.96
CA ALA A 704 38.53 27.15 18.08
C ALA A 704 38.42 26.36 16.76
N LEU A 705 37.62 26.86 15.80
CA LEU A 705 37.39 26.22 14.50
C LEU A 705 38.12 26.92 13.35
N ALA A 706 38.93 27.96 13.63
CA ALA A 706 39.66 28.70 12.61
C ALA A 706 40.64 27.82 11.81
N ASP A 707 41.38 26.93 12.49
CA ASP A 707 42.31 26.00 11.85
C ASP A 707 41.58 24.96 10.98
N VAL A 708 40.41 24.50 11.44
CA VAL A 708 39.55 23.58 10.67
C VAL A 708 39.03 24.28 9.41
N ALA A 709 38.63 25.55 9.51
CA ALA A 709 38.17 26.30 8.36
C ALA A 709 39.27 26.52 7.31
N GLN A 710 40.52 26.73 7.73
CA GLN A 710 41.66 26.82 6.80
C GLN A 710 41.83 25.53 5.97
N ALA A 711 41.56 24.36 6.55
CA ALA A 711 41.68 23.08 5.85
C ALA A 711 40.66 22.92 4.70
N PHE A 712 39.51 23.59 4.76
CA PHE A 712 38.49 23.60 3.71
C PHE A 712 38.64 24.75 2.70
N GLY A 713 39.69 25.57 2.85
CA GLY A 713 40.06 26.63 1.92
C GLY A 713 39.00 27.72 1.78
N SER A 714 38.93 28.34 0.59
CA SER A 714 38.05 29.49 0.35
C SER A 714 36.55 29.16 0.28
N ARG A 715 36.17 27.87 0.40
CA ARG A 715 34.77 27.44 0.32
C ARG A 715 34.06 27.48 1.68
N LEU A 716 34.79 27.50 2.79
CA LEU A 716 34.23 27.65 4.13
C LEU A 716 34.62 29.02 4.70
N ARG A 717 33.62 29.80 5.11
CA ARG A 717 33.81 31.09 5.76
C ARG A 717 33.20 31.06 7.14
N LEU A 718 33.98 31.44 8.14
CA LEU A 718 33.52 31.59 9.51
C LEU A 718 33.00 33.01 9.75
N VAL A 719 31.91 33.11 10.49
CA VAL A 719 31.34 34.37 10.95
C VAL A 719 31.12 34.28 12.46
N ALA A 720 31.75 35.18 13.20
CA ALA A 720 31.63 35.22 14.66
C ALA A 720 30.46 36.13 15.05
N GLY A 721 29.45 35.57 15.71
CA GLY A 721 28.36 36.33 16.31
C GLY A 721 28.63 36.76 17.75
N GLU A 722 27.74 37.59 18.30
CA GLU A 722 27.80 38.00 19.70
C GLU A 722 27.64 36.78 20.65
N ALA A 723 28.25 36.87 21.82
CA ALA A 723 28.09 35.83 22.84
C ALA A 723 26.62 35.75 23.29
N GLY A 724 26.01 34.56 23.18
CA GLY A 724 24.59 34.35 23.54
C GLY A 724 23.59 34.67 22.42
N ALA A 725 24.06 34.96 21.20
CA ALA A 725 23.17 35.14 20.04
C ALA A 725 22.31 33.88 19.78
N SER A 726 21.04 34.09 19.45
CA SER A 726 20.12 33.02 19.08
C SER A 726 20.48 32.42 17.71
N ARG A 727 19.97 31.22 17.40
CA ARG A 727 20.14 30.59 16.09
C ARG A 727 19.67 31.52 14.95
N ALA A 728 18.51 32.17 15.11
CA ALA A 728 17.99 33.10 14.12
C ALA A 728 18.93 34.29 13.90
N GLN A 729 19.46 34.89 14.98
CA GLN A 729 20.42 36.00 14.88
C GLN A 729 21.72 35.60 14.18
N LEU A 730 22.21 34.38 14.43
CA LEU A 730 23.39 33.84 13.76
C LEU A 730 23.13 33.54 12.27
N LEU A 731 21.95 33.02 11.92
CA LEU A 731 21.54 32.82 10.54
C LEU A 731 21.40 34.14 9.78
N ASP A 732 20.80 35.17 10.40
CA ASP A 732 20.73 36.51 9.82
C ASP A 732 22.13 37.07 9.57
N LEU A 733 23.02 36.97 10.56
CA LEU A 733 24.40 37.39 10.41
C LEU A 733 25.10 36.64 9.26
N ALA A 734 24.91 35.32 9.15
CA ALA A 734 25.41 34.54 8.02
C ALA A 734 24.82 35.00 6.68
N ALA A 735 23.52 35.28 6.62
CA ALA A 735 22.82 35.73 5.42
C ALA A 735 23.31 37.10 4.92
N THR A 736 23.58 38.05 5.83
CA THR A 736 24.18 39.35 5.47
C THR A 736 25.58 39.23 4.89
N GLN A 737 26.33 38.19 5.30
CA GLN A 737 27.68 37.94 4.80
C GLN A 737 27.69 37.08 3.55
N ALA A 738 26.68 36.26 3.31
CA ALA A 738 26.55 35.38 2.15
C ALA A 738 26.69 36.16 0.82
N ARG A 739 27.18 35.51 -0.23
CA ARG A 739 27.36 36.08 -1.58
C ARG A 739 26.43 35.45 -2.63
N GLY A 740 25.76 34.37 -2.27
CA GLY A 740 24.88 33.64 -3.17
C GLY A 740 23.60 34.39 -3.47
N ASP A 741 23.06 34.12 -4.66
CA ASP A 741 21.73 34.56 -5.09
C ASP A 741 20.64 33.73 -4.40
N TYR A 742 20.98 32.48 -4.08
CA TYR A 742 20.16 31.57 -3.29
C TYR A 742 20.86 31.21 -1.98
N LEU A 743 20.05 31.09 -0.93
CA LEU A 743 20.47 30.76 0.42
C LEU A 743 19.88 29.41 0.79
N VAL A 744 20.71 28.53 1.36
CA VAL A 744 20.26 27.28 1.97
C VAL A 744 20.44 27.40 3.47
N LEU A 745 19.35 27.36 4.23
CA LEU A 745 19.43 27.19 5.68
C LEU A 745 19.60 25.70 5.97
N LEU A 746 20.73 25.31 6.54
CA LEU A 746 21.05 23.93 6.85
C LEU A 746 21.33 23.79 8.36
N SER A 747 20.87 22.68 8.92
CA SER A 747 21.17 22.30 10.31
C SER A 747 22.41 21.41 10.38
N GLU A 748 23.20 21.55 11.45
CA GLU A 748 24.33 20.66 11.74
C GLU A 748 23.90 19.20 12.01
N ARG A 749 22.59 18.96 12.21
CA ARG A 749 21.99 17.62 12.38
C ARG A 749 21.72 16.91 11.06
N CYS A 750 21.93 17.59 9.93
CA CYS A 750 21.72 17.04 8.60
C CYS A 750 23.02 16.57 7.96
N GLN A 751 22.95 15.47 7.20
CA GLN A 751 24.04 15.01 6.34
C GLN A 751 23.53 14.76 4.92
N VAL A 752 24.30 15.17 3.91
CA VAL A 752 23.91 15.02 2.51
C VAL A 752 23.86 13.54 2.10
N ILE A 753 22.72 13.08 1.56
CA ILE A 753 22.60 11.75 0.96
C ILE A 753 22.80 11.86 -0.55
N THR A 754 21.97 12.65 -1.23
CA THR A 754 21.97 12.77 -2.69
C THR A 754 23.08 13.73 -3.17
N PRO A 755 23.98 13.33 -4.07
CA PRO A 755 25.06 14.21 -4.54
C PRO A 755 24.58 15.50 -5.25
N ALA A 756 23.45 15.42 -5.97
CA ALA A 756 22.85 16.50 -6.74
C ALA A 756 21.73 17.26 -5.98
N TRP A 757 21.82 17.32 -4.65
CA TRP A 757 20.75 17.89 -3.81
C TRP A 757 20.53 19.40 -4.03
N ILE A 758 21.60 20.19 -4.26
CA ILE A 758 21.47 21.63 -4.56
C ILE A 758 20.81 21.84 -5.91
N GLU A 759 21.17 21.04 -6.92
CA GLU A 759 20.56 21.05 -8.24
C GLU A 759 19.07 20.73 -8.15
N SER A 760 18.69 19.72 -7.35
CA SER A 760 17.29 19.37 -7.10
C SER A 760 16.50 20.50 -6.43
N LEU A 761 17.10 21.22 -5.46
CA LEU A 761 16.46 22.38 -4.83
C LEU A 761 16.34 23.56 -5.81
N LEU A 762 17.40 23.86 -6.57
CA LEU A 762 17.43 24.92 -7.57
C LEU A 762 16.50 24.67 -8.76
N ASN A 763 16.20 23.41 -9.09
CA ASN A 763 15.23 23.07 -10.11
C ASN A 763 13.85 23.68 -9.80
N GLU A 764 13.44 23.64 -8.53
CA GLU A 764 12.19 24.23 -8.07
C GLU A 764 12.34 25.71 -7.70
N ALA A 765 13.42 26.10 -7.00
CA ALA A 765 13.57 27.45 -6.45
C ALA A 765 13.77 28.56 -7.51
N GLN A 766 14.15 28.20 -8.74
CA GLN A 766 14.27 29.14 -9.85
C GLN A 766 12.95 29.37 -10.60
N ARG A 767 11.87 28.69 -10.22
CA ARG A 767 10.52 28.99 -10.72
C ARG A 767 10.05 30.33 -10.14
N PRO A 768 9.57 31.29 -10.96
CA PRO A 768 9.19 32.62 -10.47
C PRO A 768 8.12 32.61 -9.38
N GLU A 769 7.22 31.62 -9.39
CA GLU A 769 6.15 31.47 -8.41
C GLU A 769 6.59 30.85 -7.08
N VAL A 770 7.83 30.34 -6.97
CA VAL A 770 8.33 29.61 -5.79
C VAL A 770 9.24 30.49 -4.94
N GLY A 771 8.91 30.62 -3.64
CA GLY A 771 9.72 31.38 -2.69
C GLY A 771 10.58 30.53 -1.76
N VAL A 772 10.11 29.33 -1.37
CA VAL A 772 10.85 28.39 -0.50
C VAL A 772 10.77 26.98 -1.05
N VAL A 773 11.88 26.25 -0.97
CA VAL A 773 11.95 24.83 -1.31
C VAL A 773 12.52 24.02 -0.15
N GLY A 774 11.77 23.03 0.33
CA GLY A 774 12.21 22.10 1.38
C GLY A 774 12.76 20.78 0.83
N ALA A 775 13.75 20.23 1.53
CA ALA A 775 14.32 18.92 1.23
C ALA A 775 13.57 17.76 1.92
N SER A 776 13.75 16.55 1.41
CA SER A 776 13.31 15.31 2.05
C SER A 776 14.31 14.90 3.13
N LEU A 777 13.82 14.66 4.34
CA LEU A 777 14.66 14.21 5.47
C LEU A 777 14.37 12.75 5.78
N TRP A 778 15.44 11.97 5.98
CA TRP A 778 15.40 10.53 6.26
C TRP A 778 16.19 10.20 7.53
N ALA A 779 15.75 9.21 8.28
CA ALA A 779 16.48 8.68 9.43
C ALA A 779 17.53 7.65 8.98
N ALA A 780 18.43 7.28 9.91
CA ALA A 780 19.49 6.30 9.65
C ALA A 780 18.98 4.88 9.36
N ASP A 781 17.77 4.57 9.81
CA ASP A 781 17.06 3.32 9.52
C ASP A 781 16.33 3.32 8.16
N GLY A 782 16.51 4.37 7.35
CA GLY A 782 15.89 4.48 6.03
C GLY A 782 14.41 4.86 6.07
N THR A 783 13.91 5.36 7.20
CA THR A 783 12.53 5.85 7.32
C THR A 783 12.42 7.36 7.08
N LEU A 784 11.28 7.78 6.54
CA LEU A 784 10.99 9.17 6.23
C LEU A 784 10.73 9.97 7.52
N VAL A 785 11.43 11.11 7.65
CA VAL A 785 11.37 11.98 8.82
C VAL A 785 10.57 13.25 8.54
N HIS A 786 10.72 13.82 7.35
CA HIS A 786 10.01 15.04 6.96
C HIS A 786 9.72 15.07 5.46
N ALA A 787 8.46 15.35 5.16
CA ALA A 787 7.94 15.55 3.83
C ALA A 787 6.95 16.74 3.83
N GLY A 788 7.44 17.94 4.17
CA GLY A 788 6.57 19.11 4.35
C GLY A 788 5.71 19.03 5.62
N TYR A 789 5.02 20.13 5.93
CA TYR A 789 4.08 20.24 7.05
C TYR A 789 2.68 20.58 6.57
N GLU A 790 1.68 20.04 7.26
CA GLU A 790 0.29 20.51 7.22
C GLU A 790 0.00 21.34 8.48
N LEU A 791 -0.75 22.45 8.32
CA LEU A 791 -1.15 23.33 9.41
C LEU A 791 -2.65 23.14 9.65
N LEU A 792 -2.99 22.65 10.84
CA LEU A 792 -4.32 22.12 11.13
C LEU A 792 -5.09 22.99 12.11
N ALA A 793 -6.42 22.93 12.02
CA ALA A 793 -7.31 23.48 13.03
C ALA A 793 -6.98 22.94 14.43
N GLY A 794 -7.13 23.79 15.46
CA GLY A 794 -6.78 23.42 16.83
C GLY A 794 -5.28 23.59 17.14
N PRO A 795 -4.69 24.73 16.77
CA PRO A 795 -3.24 24.99 16.59
C PRO A 795 -2.34 23.75 16.55
N GLN A 796 -2.42 22.97 15.47
CA GLN A 796 -1.61 21.76 15.30
C GLN A 796 -0.74 21.85 14.04
N VAL A 797 0.50 21.36 14.16
CA VAL A 797 1.42 21.18 13.02
C VAL A 797 1.57 19.68 12.82
N HIS A 798 1.17 19.20 11.66
CA HIS A 798 1.27 17.80 11.30
C HIS A 798 2.37 17.59 10.25
N ALA A 799 3.06 16.46 10.35
CA ALA A 799 4.13 16.08 9.44
C ALA A 799 3.76 14.73 8.83
N PRO A 800 3.28 14.70 7.58
CA PRO A 800 2.74 13.50 6.98
C PRO A 800 3.84 12.46 6.68
N TRP A 801 3.45 11.18 6.70
CA TRP A 801 4.24 9.99 6.35
C TRP A 801 5.48 9.74 7.20
N GLN A 802 5.51 10.26 8.43
CA GLN A 802 6.59 9.95 9.36
C GLN A 802 6.73 8.43 9.55
N ARG A 803 7.99 7.97 9.58
CA ARG A 803 8.41 6.58 9.78
C ARG A 803 8.08 5.61 8.65
N LEU A 804 7.54 6.08 7.52
CA LEU A 804 7.41 5.21 6.35
C LEU A 804 8.80 4.84 5.83
N SER A 805 9.05 3.55 5.62
CA SER A 805 10.21 3.11 4.84
C SER A 805 10.10 3.60 3.40
N PHE A 806 11.21 3.58 2.65
CA PHE A 806 11.18 3.94 1.23
C PHE A 806 10.16 3.10 0.43
N GLU A 807 10.07 1.79 0.72
CA GLU A 807 9.11 0.91 0.05
C GLU A 807 7.66 1.26 0.41
N GLN A 808 7.38 1.57 1.68
CA GLN A 808 6.05 2.02 2.10
C GLN A 808 5.69 3.36 1.47
N ALA A 809 6.64 4.29 1.37
CA ALA A 809 6.45 5.57 0.69
C ALA A 809 6.18 5.36 -0.81
N ALA A 810 6.84 4.40 -1.46
CA ALA A 810 6.58 4.05 -2.85
C ALA A 810 5.19 3.43 -3.09
N LYS A 811 4.62 2.78 -2.07
CA LYS A 811 3.23 2.26 -2.10
C LYS A 811 2.20 3.31 -1.70
N ALA A 812 2.61 4.38 -1.04
CA ALA A 812 1.77 5.54 -0.74
C ALA A 812 1.73 6.50 -1.95
N GLN A 813 0.70 7.35 -2.02
CA GLN A 813 0.43 8.15 -3.23
C GLN A 813 1.42 9.31 -3.42
N TRP A 814 1.51 10.20 -2.43
CA TRP A 814 2.18 11.49 -2.60
C TRP A 814 3.62 11.64 -2.05
N PRO A 815 4.16 10.77 -1.16
CA PRO A 815 5.40 11.10 -0.46
C PRO A 815 6.63 11.08 -1.35
N LEU A 816 6.55 10.56 -2.59
CA LEU A 816 7.64 10.59 -3.57
C LEU A 816 7.41 11.60 -4.70
N SER A 817 6.41 12.48 -4.58
CA SER A 817 6.09 13.51 -5.58
C SER A 817 6.46 14.92 -5.09
N VAL A 818 6.92 15.77 -6.01
CA VAL A 818 7.06 17.22 -5.76
C VAL A 818 5.66 17.79 -5.55
N ARG A 819 5.48 18.61 -4.51
CA ARG A 819 4.18 19.23 -4.21
C ARG A 819 4.35 20.56 -3.48
N ALA A 820 3.31 21.38 -3.54
CA ALA A 820 3.17 22.50 -2.65
C ALA A 820 2.81 22.01 -1.23
N CYS A 821 3.24 22.76 -0.22
CA CYS A 821 2.82 22.53 1.16
C CYS A 821 2.82 23.85 1.94
N PRO A 822 2.03 23.98 3.01
CA PRO A 822 2.02 25.19 3.85
C PRO A 822 3.38 25.60 4.40
N ALA A 823 4.21 24.63 4.78
CA ALA A 823 5.55 24.89 5.32
C ALA A 823 6.49 23.69 5.17
N VAL A 824 7.79 23.94 5.34
CA VAL A 824 8.85 22.93 5.35
C VAL A 824 9.76 23.11 6.58
N SER A 825 10.57 22.09 6.87
CA SER A 825 11.49 22.07 8.01
C SER A 825 12.64 23.07 7.85
N ASP A 826 13.04 23.70 8.96
CA ASP A 826 14.23 24.55 9.09
C ASP A 826 15.54 23.76 9.20
N GLU A 827 15.46 22.41 9.21
CA GLU A 827 16.63 21.54 9.14
C GLU A 827 17.31 21.63 7.76
N CYS A 828 16.55 21.80 6.68
CA CYS A 828 17.07 22.06 5.32
C CYS A 828 16.02 22.69 4.40
N LEU A 829 16.17 23.99 4.12
CA LEU A 829 15.35 24.72 3.13
C LEU A 829 16.20 25.66 2.27
N MET A 830 15.73 25.96 1.06
CA MET A 830 16.33 26.92 0.12
C MET A 830 15.34 28.04 -0.18
N LEU A 831 15.85 29.26 -0.29
CA LEU A 831 15.11 30.43 -0.78
C LEU A 831 16.03 31.40 -1.51
N SER A 832 15.48 32.28 -2.33
CA SER A 832 16.26 33.38 -2.91
C SER A 832 16.63 34.39 -1.83
N ARG A 833 17.78 35.05 -1.99
CA ARG A 833 18.16 36.18 -1.12
C ARG A 833 17.08 37.26 -1.11
N GLU A 834 16.55 37.57 -2.29
CA GLU A 834 15.50 38.57 -2.46
C GLU A 834 14.24 38.24 -1.64
N ALA A 835 13.78 36.98 -1.66
CA ALA A 835 12.63 36.56 -0.87
C ALA A 835 12.89 36.70 0.64
N LEU A 836 14.09 36.35 1.12
CA LEU A 836 14.46 36.52 2.53
C LEU A 836 14.46 38.01 2.93
N GLU A 837 15.02 38.88 2.08
CA GLU A 837 15.06 40.32 2.31
C GLU A 837 13.65 40.93 2.34
N GLN A 838 12.76 40.51 1.43
CA GLN A 838 11.35 40.94 1.41
C GLN A 838 10.56 40.48 2.64
N CYS A 839 10.92 39.35 3.24
CA CYS A 839 10.35 38.88 4.51
C CYS A 839 10.90 39.62 5.74
N GLY A 840 11.90 40.50 5.58
CA GLY A 840 12.53 41.21 6.69
C GLY A 840 13.59 40.39 7.44
N GLY A 841 14.16 39.36 6.81
CA GLY A 841 15.19 38.50 7.39
C GLY A 841 14.68 37.15 7.88
N VAL A 842 15.55 36.43 8.61
CA VAL A 842 15.26 35.10 9.17
C VAL A 842 14.20 35.25 10.26
N GLN A 843 13.15 34.44 10.14
CA GLN A 843 12.04 34.45 11.09
C GLN A 843 12.36 33.58 12.32
N ALA A 844 11.48 33.62 13.32
CA ALA A 844 11.63 32.82 14.54
C ALA A 844 11.65 31.30 14.30
N SER A 845 11.05 30.83 13.20
CA SER A 845 11.02 29.43 12.78
C SER A 845 10.96 29.29 11.26
N GLY A 846 11.29 28.11 10.73
CA GLY A 846 11.11 27.80 9.31
C GLY A 846 9.65 27.90 8.85
N ILE A 847 8.70 27.55 9.72
CA ILE A 847 7.27 27.67 9.44
C ILE A 847 6.87 29.15 9.30
N ASP A 848 7.34 30.00 10.20
CA ASP A 848 7.09 31.44 10.10
C ASP A 848 7.65 32.04 8.80
N LEU A 849 8.84 31.60 8.39
CA LEU A 849 9.44 32.03 7.12
C LEU A 849 8.58 31.58 5.93
N CYS A 850 8.11 30.34 5.94
CA CYS A 850 7.21 29.83 4.91
C CYS A 850 5.90 30.63 4.82
N LEU A 851 5.29 30.95 5.97
CA LEU A 851 4.05 31.74 6.03
C LEU A 851 4.26 33.20 5.61
N ALA A 852 5.40 33.80 5.96
CA ALA A 852 5.78 35.13 5.49
C ALA A 852 5.97 35.16 3.96
N VAL A 853 6.64 34.16 3.41
CA VAL A 853 6.80 34.00 1.95
C VAL A 853 5.44 33.81 1.27
N ASN A 854 4.52 33.04 1.88
CA ASN A 854 3.17 32.88 1.35
C ASN A 854 2.39 34.21 1.31
N GLN A 855 2.56 35.10 2.29
CA GLN A 855 1.97 36.45 2.27
C GLN A 855 2.47 37.33 1.11
N LEU A 856 3.66 37.04 0.56
CA LEU A 856 4.16 37.70 -0.65
C LEU A 856 3.54 37.15 -1.94
N GLY A 857 2.64 36.16 -1.83
CA GLY A 857 2.03 35.47 -2.97
C GLY A 857 2.92 34.40 -3.59
N LEU A 858 4.00 34.01 -2.91
CA LEU A 858 4.94 32.98 -3.36
C LEU A 858 4.60 31.60 -2.78
N MET A 859 4.91 30.55 -3.52
CA MET A 859 4.66 29.16 -3.13
C MET A 859 5.80 28.61 -2.27
N VAL A 860 5.43 27.68 -1.40
CA VAL A 860 6.36 26.81 -0.67
C VAL A 860 6.24 25.42 -1.27
N VAL A 861 7.35 24.88 -1.76
CA VAL A 861 7.40 23.59 -2.45
C VAL A 861 8.28 22.63 -1.67
N TRP A 862 7.88 21.37 -1.59
CA TRP A 862 8.70 20.30 -1.07
C TRP A 862 9.15 19.37 -2.20
N THR A 863 10.43 18.97 -2.20
CA THR A 863 10.97 18.05 -3.21
C THR A 863 11.56 16.77 -2.60
N PRO A 864 11.14 15.58 -3.09
CA PRO A 864 11.72 14.29 -2.69
C PRO A 864 13.13 14.07 -3.30
N ARG A 865 13.54 14.92 -4.25
CA ARG A 865 14.77 14.75 -5.04
C ARG A 865 16.02 15.28 -4.34
N ALA A 866 15.87 16.05 -3.27
CA ALA A 866 16.96 16.47 -2.40
C ALA A 866 16.85 15.71 -1.08
N GLN A 867 17.64 14.64 -0.91
CA GLN A 867 17.56 13.80 0.29
C GLN A 867 18.73 14.06 1.23
N LEU A 868 18.40 14.24 2.50
CA LEU A 868 19.36 14.40 3.59
C LEU A 868 19.01 13.43 4.73
N LEU A 869 20.05 12.97 5.40
CA LEU A 869 19.93 12.23 6.66
C LEU A 869 19.70 13.24 7.78
N ALA A 870 18.77 12.98 8.69
CA ALA A 870 18.56 13.75 9.90
C ALA A 870 18.79 12.86 11.14
N SER A 871 19.57 13.35 12.11
CA SER A 871 19.89 12.61 13.34
C SER A 871 18.76 12.58 14.39
N GLY A 872 17.56 13.05 14.04
CA GLY A 872 16.38 13.11 14.90
C GLY A 872 15.16 13.68 14.15
N LEU A 873 13.99 13.60 14.78
CA LEU A 873 12.81 14.32 14.29
C LEU A 873 13.09 15.84 14.36
N PRO A 874 12.59 16.64 13.40
CA PRO A 874 12.66 18.10 13.49
C PRO A 874 12.13 18.57 14.85
N VAL A 875 12.78 19.58 15.44
CA VAL A 875 12.48 20.06 16.80
C VAL A 875 10.99 20.27 16.98
N ALA A 876 10.46 19.76 18.11
CA ALA A 876 9.05 19.70 18.46
C ALA A 876 8.26 20.98 18.12
N THR A 877 7.71 21.00 16.90
CA THR A 877 6.80 22.05 16.37
C THR A 877 5.50 22.14 17.17
N ALA A 878 5.17 21.12 17.96
CA ALA A 878 4.01 21.08 18.85
C ALA A 878 3.97 22.23 19.88
N GLY A 879 5.13 22.73 20.33
CA GLY A 879 5.20 23.88 21.25
C GLY A 879 5.04 25.24 20.58
N LEU A 880 5.23 25.33 19.26
CA LEU A 880 5.19 26.58 18.49
C LEU A 880 3.80 26.87 17.90
N ALA A 881 3.00 25.83 17.67
CA ALA A 881 1.74 25.92 16.95
C ALA A 881 0.74 26.96 17.54
N PRO A 882 0.58 27.12 18.87
CA PRO A 882 -0.29 28.18 19.41
C PRO A 882 0.17 29.60 19.06
N ALA A 883 1.47 29.89 19.19
CA ALA A 883 2.03 31.19 18.86
C ALA A 883 1.98 31.47 17.35
N LEU A 884 2.17 30.43 16.53
CA LEU A 884 2.02 30.51 15.08
C LEU A 884 0.56 30.80 14.70
N ALA A 885 -0.42 30.12 15.31
CA ALA A 885 -1.83 30.33 15.02
C ALA A 885 -2.34 31.71 15.46
N GLU A 886 -1.80 32.26 16.55
CA GLU A 886 -2.11 33.64 16.97
C GLU A 886 -1.64 34.67 15.93
N ARG A 887 -0.45 34.47 15.38
CA ARG A 887 0.12 35.34 14.34
C ARG A 887 -0.48 35.12 12.95
N TRP A 888 -0.85 33.88 12.64
CA TRP A 888 -1.26 33.41 11.32
C TRP A 888 -2.58 32.63 11.37
N PRO A 889 -3.68 33.22 11.87
CA PRO A 889 -4.92 32.48 12.13
C PRO A 889 -5.54 31.86 10.87
N ALA A 890 -5.35 32.49 9.70
CA ALA A 890 -5.84 31.96 8.43
C ALA A 890 -5.12 30.67 7.99
N ALA A 891 -3.88 30.45 8.44
CA ALA A 891 -3.09 29.28 8.05
C ALA A 891 -3.49 28.01 8.83
N PHE A 892 -4.12 28.15 10.00
CA PHE A 892 -4.52 27.04 10.88
C PHE A 892 -6.02 26.72 10.77
N GLN A 893 -6.55 26.73 9.55
CA GLN A 893 -7.92 26.32 9.24
C GLN A 893 -8.01 24.97 8.52
N GLY A 894 -6.85 24.37 8.21
CA GLY A 894 -6.75 23.12 7.47
C GLY A 894 -7.16 21.88 8.26
N LEU A 895 -7.41 20.80 7.52
CA LEU A 895 -7.53 19.43 8.01
C LEU A 895 -6.32 18.64 7.48
N ALA A 896 -5.93 17.56 8.15
CA ALA A 896 -4.83 16.72 7.65
C ALA A 896 -5.37 15.81 6.54
N ARG A 897 -4.76 15.89 5.35
CA ARG A 897 -5.28 15.29 4.12
C ARG A 897 -4.39 14.18 3.58
N LEU A 898 -3.10 14.22 3.90
CA LEU A 898 -2.07 13.50 3.15
C LEU A 898 -1.87 12.04 3.60
N ASP A 899 -2.01 11.73 4.88
CA ASP A 899 -1.77 10.38 5.42
C ASP A 899 -2.77 9.94 6.52
N GLN A 900 -3.84 10.70 6.77
CA GLN A 900 -4.84 10.32 7.77
C GLN A 900 -5.54 9.00 7.41
N PRO A 901 -5.75 8.07 8.36
CA PRO A 901 -6.55 6.88 8.10
C PRO A 901 -7.98 7.27 7.73
N VAL A 902 -8.57 6.53 6.79
CA VAL A 902 -9.92 6.76 6.23
C VAL A 902 -11.02 6.87 7.33
N HIS A 903 -10.76 6.33 8.53
CA HIS A 903 -11.68 6.30 9.67
C HIS A 903 -11.78 7.59 10.50
N GLU A 904 -10.81 8.50 10.45
CA GLU A 904 -10.81 9.66 11.36
C GLU A 904 -11.75 10.80 10.93
N ALA A 905 -12.31 10.74 9.73
CA ALA A 905 -13.28 11.72 9.23
C ALA A 905 -14.73 11.49 9.75
N GLY A 906 -15.02 10.39 10.46
CA GLY A 906 -16.41 9.99 10.71
C GLY A 906 -16.65 9.28 12.05
N ARG A 907 -16.56 10.00 13.17
CA ARG A 907 -17.25 9.57 14.42
C ARG A 907 -18.63 10.23 14.51
N SER A 908 -19.66 9.44 14.19
CA SER A 908 -21.07 9.51 14.64
C SER A 908 -21.90 10.78 14.42
N ALA A 909 -21.43 11.78 13.69
CA ALA A 909 -22.28 12.88 13.22
C ALA A 909 -22.37 12.80 11.70
N GLY A 910 -23.57 12.89 11.13
CA GLY A 910 -23.77 12.93 9.67
C GLY A 910 -23.00 14.09 9.00
N PRO A 911 -23.07 14.22 7.68
CA PRO A 911 -22.23 15.15 6.93
C PRO A 911 -22.30 16.58 7.49
N GLN A 912 -21.16 17.12 7.92
CA GLN A 912 -21.10 18.40 8.66
C GLN A 912 -21.67 19.59 7.87
N TRP A 913 -21.55 19.55 6.53
CA TRP A 913 -22.07 20.58 5.64
C TRP A 913 -23.60 20.70 5.67
N LEU A 914 -24.32 19.66 6.13
CA LEU A 914 -25.78 19.71 6.28
C LEU A 914 -26.25 20.75 7.30
N ALA A 915 -25.40 21.09 8.28
CA ALA A 915 -25.71 22.12 9.26
C ALA A 915 -25.76 23.54 8.65
N GLN A 916 -25.24 23.72 7.43
CA GLN A 916 -25.23 25.00 6.72
C GLN A 916 -26.51 25.25 5.90
N LEU A 917 -27.43 24.27 5.88
CA LEU A 917 -28.70 24.35 5.15
C LEU A 917 -29.86 24.96 5.96
N ASP A 918 -29.65 25.14 7.27
CA ASP A 918 -30.58 25.79 8.21
C ASP A 918 -30.34 27.31 8.23
#